data_AF-A0A4U0TSQ0-F1
#
_entry.id   AF-A0A4U0TSQ0-F1
#
_cell.length_a   1.000
_cell.length_b   1.000
_cell.length_c   1.000
_cell.angle_alpha   90.00
_cell.angle_beta   90.00
_cell.angle_gamma   90.00
#
_symmetry.space_group_name_H-M   'P 1'
#
loop_
_entity.id
_entity.type
_entity.pdbx_description
1 polymer ?
#
loop_
_entity_poly.entity_id
_entity_poly.type
_entity_poly.pdbx_seq_one_letter_code
_entity_poly.pdbx_strand_id
1 'polypeptide(L)'
;MQLSGHASQAAVYGTTIAFVVAAGMLVTARLATRLYIVRQPGLDDAFVCVGFVFALVMSIAICKQASFGMGLHMDELPKAWLAPCFAWYWAFMWTYYGTLCFTKLSILLQYLRIFPHPWFRKTCFVLIGVVAVWGVWAVLSAIFMCHPVNSFWDVHVFAWDQPNCLPRAAIWYLNGAINVVTDCAIVALPLPVVNSLEMPRKQRYIVMAVFGVGYLTCLVSILRLVYIYPVSTSPDTTWSTPLSAIWSAVEANIGIMCCCTPTLKGCVKKYFPKLMGSIRSQRLLDSEDSAGLGNLTGANNEIKVVIEAPAKAVFPYRASLQKWLQPSILEKSALESFATWDFDEDYDVRLRGDTRHALRKALNTTTTMALDLSWARNIPKRLLISYILDWIIIVALVALSLGLHYVEPYKRPFSLLDLSLAYPYIPDEQIPTTALALLAFVMPVLVILVIAAIFIPGKRVMNSSSRSKWLWLKLWEMEQGWAGLCLSLAASLFITQCTKNLFGKPRPDMLARCNPDLANVAQYVVGGYGQPLTDRWVLVSADICQQTDSSVLANGFRSFPSGHSSFSWAGLLYLTLWLCSKFRLVWPAMSSPLQSAPEAVKDRELLPYRNSHAFTDRNTNGTATTTATSSQDAYEERALLRSTGASAPLFLFVPALVPIAIAVYICSTRYVEFYHFGFDIISGSLIGIVTAYISFRWYHLPLSQGRGWAWGPRSRNRAFIVGVGTDGWIDGLNSGEAWTDGRRGAREDAWNTNRNGNGNANVRMEGV
;
A
#
# COMPACT_ATOMS: atom_id res chain seq x y z
N MET A 1 -16.26 -31.36 1.85
CA MET A 1 -17.11 -30.52 0.99
C MET A 1 -16.94 -31.05 -0.43
N GLN A 2 -17.86 -31.88 -0.93
CA GLN A 2 -17.80 -32.30 -2.33
C GLN A 2 -18.17 -31.08 -3.18
N LEU A 3 -17.20 -30.52 -3.91
CA LEU A 3 -17.48 -29.48 -4.90
C LEU A 3 -18.28 -30.14 -6.03
N SER A 4 -19.61 -29.96 -6.04
CA SER A 4 -20.43 -30.33 -7.18
C SER A 4 -20.07 -29.40 -8.36
N GLY A 5 -19.44 -29.93 -9.40
CA GLY A 5 -19.08 -29.18 -10.62
C GLY A 5 -20.28 -28.79 -11.51
N HIS A 6 -21.49 -28.80 -10.96
CA HIS A 6 -22.73 -28.63 -11.71
C HIS A 6 -23.13 -27.15 -11.80
N ALA A 7 -23.53 -26.72 -12.99
CA ALA A 7 -24.22 -25.46 -13.25
C ALA A 7 -25.36 -25.70 -14.25
N SER A 8 -26.42 -24.89 -14.17
CA SER A 8 -27.54 -24.99 -15.12
C SER A 8 -27.12 -24.57 -16.53
N GLN A 9 -27.71 -25.18 -17.55
CA GLN A 9 -27.42 -24.83 -18.96
C GLN A 9 -27.70 -23.35 -19.24
N ALA A 10 -28.76 -22.79 -18.65
CA ALA A 10 -29.09 -21.37 -18.77
C ALA A 10 -27.96 -20.46 -18.25
N ALA A 11 -27.32 -20.84 -17.13
CA ALA A 11 -26.17 -20.11 -16.61
C ALA A 11 -24.97 -20.19 -17.55
N VAL A 12 -24.72 -21.35 -18.18
CA VAL A 12 -23.65 -21.52 -19.18
C VAL A 12 -23.86 -20.58 -20.37
N TYR A 13 -25.07 -20.55 -20.95
CA TYR A 13 -25.37 -19.64 -22.07
C TYR A 13 -25.26 -18.17 -21.67
N GLY A 14 -25.91 -17.79 -20.56
CA GLY A 14 -25.96 -16.40 -20.11
C GLY A 14 -24.58 -15.83 -19.83
N THR A 15 -23.72 -16.58 -19.14
CA THR A 15 -22.36 -16.15 -18.81
C THR A 15 -21.47 -16.10 -20.06
N THR A 16 -21.43 -17.18 -20.85
CA THR A 16 -20.56 -17.27 -22.03
C THR A 16 -20.86 -16.16 -23.05
N ILE A 17 -22.15 -15.93 -23.36
CA ILE A 17 -22.58 -14.92 -24.32
C ILE A 17 -22.29 -13.51 -23.79
N ALA A 18 -22.59 -13.22 -22.52
CA ALA A 18 -22.36 -11.90 -21.95
C ALA A 18 -20.87 -11.50 -21.99
N PHE A 19 -19.98 -12.42 -21.60
CA PHE A 19 -18.54 -12.15 -21.55
C PHE A 19 -17.92 -12.02 -22.94
N VAL A 20 -18.30 -12.83 -23.93
CA VAL A 20 -17.76 -12.72 -25.30
C VAL A 20 -18.23 -11.43 -25.99
N VAL A 21 -19.47 -11.01 -25.76
CA VAL A 21 -19.99 -9.73 -26.28
C VAL A 21 -19.26 -8.55 -25.63
N ALA A 22 -19.06 -8.58 -24.32
CA ALA A 22 -18.28 -7.57 -23.61
C ALA A 22 -16.83 -7.47 -24.13
N ALA A 23 -16.17 -8.62 -24.31
CA ALA A 23 -14.83 -8.67 -24.89
C ALA A 23 -14.80 -8.10 -26.32
N GLY A 24 -15.77 -8.45 -27.17
CA GLY A 24 -15.89 -7.94 -28.53
C GLY A 24 -16.08 -6.42 -28.60
N MET A 25 -16.90 -5.85 -27.72
CA MET A 25 -17.05 -4.40 -27.59
C MET A 25 -15.73 -3.70 -27.22
N LEU A 26 -14.92 -4.27 -26.33
CA LEU A 26 -13.65 -3.68 -25.95
C LEU A 26 -12.56 -3.86 -27.02
N VAL A 27 -12.54 -4.99 -27.74
CA VAL A 27 -11.62 -5.22 -28.86
C VAL A 27 -11.92 -4.25 -30.00
N THR A 28 -13.19 -4.10 -30.37
CA THR A 28 -13.59 -3.12 -31.40
C THR A 28 -13.25 -1.68 -30.98
N ALA A 29 -13.48 -1.31 -29.71
CA ALA A 29 -13.06 -0.02 -29.19
C ALA A 29 -11.55 0.19 -29.21
N ARG A 30 -10.75 -0.84 -28.89
CA ARG A 30 -9.28 -0.82 -29.02
C ARG A 30 -8.85 -0.57 -30.46
N LEU A 31 -9.40 -1.34 -31.40
CA LEU A 31 -9.09 -1.20 -32.83
C LEU A 31 -9.48 0.17 -33.36
N ALA A 32 -10.66 0.67 -32.99
CA ALA A 32 -11.09 2.00 -33.38
C ALA A 32 -10.13 3.09 -32.85
N THR A 33 -9.67 2.94 -31.60
CA THR A 33 -8.68 3.85 -31.01
C THR A 33 -7.35 3.81 -31.76
N ARG A 34 -6.85 2.62 -32.11
CA ARG A 34 -5.53 2.44 -32.72
C ARG A 34 -5.49 2.78 -34.20
N LEU A 35 -6.51 2.39 -34.94
CA LEU A 35 -6.61 2.60 -36.39
C LEU A 35 -7.07 4.02 -36.73
N TYR A 36 -8.13 4.52 -36.09
CA TYR A 36 -8.73 5.80 -36.48
C TYR A 36 -8.24 6.99 -35.67
N ILE A 37 -8.02 6.83 -34.35
CA ILE A 37 -7.68 7.97 -33.47
C ILE A 37 -6.16 8.19 -33.40
N VAL A 38 -5.41 7.15 -33.07
CA VAL A 38 -3.95 7.23 -32.87
C VAL A 38 -3.20 6.96 -34.18
N ARG A 39 -3.82 6.26 -35.14
CA ARG A 39 -3.25 5.89 -36.46
C ARG A 39 -1.89 5.19 -36.39
N GLN A 40 -1.71 4.32 -35.40
CA GLN A 40 -0.48 3.54 -35.23
C GLN A 40 -0.79 2.08 -34.82
N PRO A 41 -1.22 1.22 -35.76
CA PRO A 41 -1.46 -0.19 -35.49
C PRO A 41 -0.16 -0.87 -35.05
N GLY A 42 -0.24 -1.76 -34.06
CA GLY A 42 0.88 -2.59 -33.64
C GLY A 42 0.61 -4.08 -33.84
N LEU A 43 1.66 -4.89 -33.75
CA LEU A 43 1.52 -6.35 -33.74
C LEU A 43 0.64 -6.83 -32.56
N ASP A 44 0.68 -6.12 -31.43
CA ASP A 44 -0.21 -6.37 -30.28
C ASP A 44 -1.70 -6.38 -30.67
N ASP A 45 -2.10 -5.52 -31.61
CA ASP A 45 -3.48 -5.44 -32.09
C ASP A 45 -3.83 -6.63 -33.03
N ALA A 46 -2.88 -7.17 -33.77
CA ALA A 46 -3.12 -8.37 -34.59
C ALA A 46 -3.30 -9.62 -33.72
N PHE A 47 -2.45 -9.79 -32.71
CA PHE A 47 -2.51 -10.94 -31.80
C PHE A 47 -3.81 -10.97 -30.98
N VAL A 48 -4.31 -9.82 -30.51
CA VAL A 48 -5.61 -9.79 -29.80
C VAL A 48 -6.78 -10.07 -30.74
N CYS A 49 -6.73 -9.65 -32.02
CA CYS A 49 -7.77 -10.02 -32.99
C CYS A 49 -7.83 -11.53 -33.21
N VAL A 50 -6.66 -12.16 -33.41
CA VAL A 50 -6.58 -13.61 -33.54
C VAL A 50 -7.09 -14.29 -32.27
N GLY A 51 -6.64 -13.84 -31.09
CA GLY A 51 -7.11 -14.37 -29.82
C GLY A 51 -8.62 -14.24 -29.62
N PHE A 52 -9.23 -13.15 -30.06
CA PHE A 52 -10.68 -12.96 -30.02
C PHE A 52 -11.43 -13.88 -30.99
N VAL A 53 -10.90 -14.15 -32.19
CA VAL A 53 -11.47 -15.16 -33.09
C VAL A 53 -11.49 -16.53 -32.42
N PHE A 54 -10.38 -16.95 -31.80
CA PHE A 54 -10.36 -18.18 -31.00
C PHE A 54 -11.36 -18.15 -29.84
N ALA A 55 -11.53 -17.00 -29.17
CA ALA A 55 -12.48 -16.86 -28.07
C ALA A 55 -13.95 -16.99 -28.54
N LEU A 56 -14.24 -16.48 -29.73
CA LEU A 56 -15.54 -16.59 -30.37
C LEU A 56 -15.84 -18.04 -30.76
N VAL A 57 -14.87 -18.75 -31.35
CA VAL A 57 -15.01 -20.19 -31.66
C VAL A 57 -15.19 -21.00 -30.37
N MET A 58 -14.41 -20.73 -29.33
CA MET A 58 -14.55 -21.36 -28.02
C MET A 58 -15.95 -21.14 -27.44
N SER A 59 -16.47 -19.91 -27.49
CA SER A 59 -17.80 -19.58 -26.99
C SER A 59 -18.90 -20.31 -27.76
N ILE A 60 -18.77 -20.42 -29.09
CA ILE A 60 -19.69 -21.20 -29.93
C ILE A 60 -19.63 -22.69 -29.55
N ALA A 61 -18.42 -23.24 -29.35
CA ALA A 61 -18.23 -24.63 -28.97
C ALA A 61 -18.88 -24.96 -27.62
N ILE A 62 -18.74 -24.08 -26.61
CA ILE A 62 -19.40 -24.22 -25.31
C ILE A 62 -20.93 -24.21 -25.46
N CYS A 63 -21.47 -23.26 -26.23
CA CYS A 63 -22.92 -23.17 -26.48
C CYS A 63 -23.45 -24.40 -27.23
N LYS A 64 -22.72 -24.91 -28.22
CA LYS A 64 -23.10 -26.14 -28.94
C LYS A 64 -23.01 -27.37 -28.05
N GLN A 65 -21.95 -27.50 -27.26
CA GLN A 65 -21.83 -28.59 -26.29
C GLN A 65 -22.97 -28.55 -25.27
N ALA A 66 -23.39 -27.37 -24.81
CA ALA A 66 -24.55 -27.21 -23.94
C ALA A 66 -25.86 -27.68 -24.59
N SER A 67 -26.05 -27.43 -25.88
CA SER A 67 -27.24 -27.88 -26.61
C SER A 67 -27.34 -29.41 -26.79
N PHE A 68 -26.21 -30.12 -26.75
CA PHE A 68 -26.15 -31.58 -26.85
C PHE A 68 -26.10 -32.28 -25.48
N GLY A 69 -26.40 -31.57 -24.38
CA GLY A 69 -26.62 -32.19 -23.07
C GLY A 69 -25.59 -31.92 -21.99
N MET A 70 -24.74 -30.89 -22.11
CA MET A 70 -23.84 -30.49 -21.02
C MET A 70 -24.65 -30.24 -19.72
N GLY A 71 -24.18 -30.78 -18.59
CA GLY A 71 -24.85 -30.62 -17.29
C GLY A 71 -26.00 -31.60 -17.04
N LEU A 72 -26.21 -32.59 -17.91
CA LEU A 72 -27.03 -33.77 -17.67
C LEU A 72 -26.13 -34.99 -17.44
N HIS A 73 -26.64 -36.01 -16.74
CA HIS A 73 -25.90 -37.26 -16.55
C HIS A 73 -25.72 -38.00 -17.88
N MET A 74 -24.58 -38.67 -18.03
CA MET A 74 -24.24 -39.36 -19.28
C MET A 74 -25.22 -40.48 -19.62
N ASP A 75 -25.79 -41.13 -18.60
CA ASP A 75 -26.75 -42.23 -18.74
C ASP A 75 -28.14 -41.76 -19.20
N GLU A 76 -28.49 -40.50 -18.97
CA GLU A 76 -29.79 -39.93 -19.33
C GLU A 76 -29.82 -39.40 -20.78
N LEU A 77 -28.68 -39.34 -21.45
CA LEU A 77 -28.54 -38.75 -22.77
C LEU A 77 -28.77 -39.78 -23.90
N PRO A 78 -29.49 -39.41 -24.97
CA PRO A 78 -29.54 -40.23 -26.17
C PRO A 78 -28.13 -40.50 -26.70
N LYS A 79 -27.78 -41.77 -26.97
CA LYS A 79 -26.45 -42.16 -27.48
C LYS A 79 -26.03 -41.37 -28.74
N ALA A 80 -27.00 -40.95 -29.55
CA ALA A 80 -26.77 -40.12 -30.75
C ALA A 80 -26.24 -38.71 -30.44
N TRP A 81 -26.48 -38.17 -29.25
CA TRP A 81 -26.02 -36.83 -28.84
C TRP A 81 -24.64 -36.84 -28.21
N LEU A 82 -24.12 -38.01 -27.87
CA LEU A 82 -22.88 -38.17 -27.11
C LEU A 82 -21.64 -37.86 -27.97
N ALA A 83 -21.56 -38.41 -29.19
CA ALA A 83 -20.51 -38.09 -30.15
C ALA A 83 -20.40 -36.59 -30.48
N PRO A 84 -21.49 -35.88 -30.88
CA PRO A 84 -21.40 -34.46 -31.15
C PRO A 84 -21.06 -33.65 -29.88
N CYS A 85 -21.55 -34.03 -28.69
CA CYS A 85 -21.20 -33.38 -27.43
C CYS A 85 -19.68 -33.40 -27.18
N PHE A 86 -19.04 -34.57 -27.32
CA PHE A 86 -17.59 -34.69 -27.15
C PHE A 86 -16.79 -34.06 -28.29
N ALA A 87 -17.28 -34.06 -29.52
CA ALA A 87 -16.63 -33.33 -30.62
C ALA A 87 -16.59 -31.81 -30.37
N TRP A 88 -17.67 -31.23 -29.85
CA TRP A 88 -17.68 -29.82 -29.43
C TRP A 88 -16.82 -29.56 -28.19
N TYR A 89 -16.74 -30.52 -27.27
CA TYR A 89 -15.83 -30.44 -26.13
C TYR A 89 -14.35 -30.42 -26.57
N TRP A 90 -13.98 -31.27 -27.53
CA TRP A 90 -12.66 -31.27 -28.14
C TRP A 90 -12.34 -29.92 -28.80
N ALA A 91 -13.30 -29.37 -29.57
CA ALA A 91 -13.16 -28.06 -30.20
C ALA A 91 -12.95 -26.94 -29.16
N PHE A 92 -13.65 -27.00 -28.02
CA PHE A 92 -13.47 -26.09 -26.91
C PHE A 92 -12.05 -26.13 -26.33
N MET A 93 -11.44 -27.31 -26.17
CA MET A 93 -10.13 -27.43 -25.47
C MET A 93 -9.00 -26.67 -26.18
N TRP A 94 -8.77 -26.93 -27.46
CA TRP A 94 -7.65 -26.31 -28.17
C TRP A 94 -7.91 -24.84 -28.51
N THR A 95 -9.17 -24.46 -28.77
CA THR A 95 -9.52 -23.06 -28.99
C THR A 95 -9.33 -22.22 -27.74
N TYR A 96 -9.63 -22.79 -26.57
CA TYR A 96 -9.36 -22.18 -25.27
C TYR A 96 -7.86 -21.89 -25.05
N TYR A 97 -6.98 -22.88 -25.23
CA TYR A 97 -5.54 -22.67 -25.10
C TYR A 97 -4.99 -21.67 -26.14
N GLY A 98 -5.54 -21.69 -27.35
CA GLY A 98 -5.26 -20.70 -28.38
C GLY A 98 -5.55 -19.28 -27.90
N THR A 99 -6.76 -19.03 -27.39
CA THR A 99 -7.16 -17.72 -26.86
C THR A 99 -6.21 -17.22 -25.77
N LEU A 100 -5.85 -18.07 -24.80
CA LEU A 100 -4.94 -17.68 -23.72
C LEU A 100 -3.55 -17.31 -24.25
N CYS A 101 -2.99 -18.12 -25.15
CA CYS A 101 -1.68 -17.87 -25.74
C CYS A 101 -1.64 -16.52 -26.48
N PHE A 102 -2.57 -16.30 -27.42
CA PHE A 102 -2.61 -15.07 -28.21
C PHE A 102 -2.89 -13.82 -27.36
N THR A 103 -3.71 -13.94 -26.31
CA THR A 103 -3.99 -12.85 -25.38
C THR A 103 -2.73 -12.47 -24.58
N LYS A 104 -2.01 -13.45 -24.03
CA LYS A 104 -0.76 -13.20 -23.29
C LYS A 104 0.34 -12.60 -24.17
N LEU A 105 0.48 -13.09 -25.41
CA LEU A 105 1.42 -12.53 -26.38
C LEU A 105 1.07 -11.08 -26.73
N SER A 106 -0.22 -10.76 -26.92
CA SER A 106 -0.66 -9.37 -27.14
C SER A 106 -0.29 -8.44 -25.97
N ILE A 107 -0.49 -8.88 -24.71
CA ILE A 107 -0.11 -8.11 -23.52
C ILE A 107 1.40 -7.87 -23.46
N LEU A 108 2.21 -8.90 -23.69
CA LEU A 108 3.68 -8.79 -23.66
C LEU A 108 4.22 -7.88 -24.77
N LEU A 109 3.67 -7.97 -25.99
CA LEU A 109 4.00 -7.06 -27.09
C LEU A 109 3.60 -5.62 -26.77
N GLN A 110 2.44 -5.42 -26.13
CA GLN A 110 2.02 -4.11 -25.66
C GLN A 110 2.94 -3.55 -24.58
N TYR A 111 3.45 -4.40 -23.67
CA TYR A 111 4.44 -3.99 -22.66
C TYR A 111 5.77 -3.56 -23.27
N LEU A 112 6.27 -4.30 -24.28
CA LEU A 112 7.47 -3.92 -25.03
C LEU A 112 7.33 -2.55 -25.72
N ARG A 113 6.11 -2.16 -26.09
CA ARG A 113 5.82 -0.86 -26.73
C ARG A 113 5.68 0.28 -25.72
N ILE A 114 5.16 0.01 -24.51
CA ILE A 114 4.92 1.04 -23.48
C ILE A 114 6.22 1.38 -22.74
N PHE A 115 7.01 0.39 -22.36
CA PHE A 115 8.16 0.58 -21.49
C PHE A 115 9.49 0.38 -22.24
N PRO A 116 10.31 1.43 -22.42
CA PRO A 116 11.58 1.34 -23.15
C PRO A 116 12.72 0.71 -22.34
N HIS A 117 12.51 0.38 -21.06
CA HIS A 117 13.57 -0.01 -20.13
C HIS A 117 14.25 -1.34 -20.54
N PRO A 118 15.61 -1.43 -20.60
CA PRO A 118 16.31 -2.61 -21.12
C PRO A 118 16.11 -3.91 -20.33
N TRP A 119 16.19 -3.89 -18.98
CA TRP A 119 15.91 -5.10 -18.18
C TRP A 119 14.48 -5.61 -18.41
N PHE A 120 13.52 -4.69 -18.43
CA PHE A 120 12.11 -5.00 -18.62
C PHE A 120 11.85 -5.64 -19.99
N ARG A 121 12.47 -5.09 -21.06
CA ARG A 121 12.37 -5.66 -22.40
C ARG A 121 12.98 -7.06 -22.50
N LYS A 122 14.14 -7.30 -21.88
CA LYS A 122 14.74 -8.64 -21.81
C LYS A 122 13.80 -9.64 -21.14
N THR A 123 13.20 -9.28 -20.00
CA THR A 123 12.24 -10.14 -19.31
C THR A 123 10.99 -10.41 -20.15
N CYS A 124 10.46 -9.40 -20.85
CA CYS A 124 9.34 -9.58 -21.77
C CYS A 124 9.67 -10.55 -22.91
N PHE A 125 10.86 -10.46 -23.52
CA PHE A 125 11.26 -11.40 -24.58
C PHE A 125 11.37 -12.84 -24.07
N VAL A 126 11.92 -13.03 -22.86
CA VAL A 126 11.96 -14.37 -22.22
C VAL A 126 10.54 -14.90 -21.98
N LEU A 127 9.63 -14.07 -21.44
CA LEU A 127 8.24 -14.49 -21.22
C LEU A 127 7.50 -14.76 -22.52
N ILE A 128 7.76 -14.01 -23.60
CA ILE A 128 7.19 -14.30 -24.92
C ILE A 128 7.62 -15.70 -25.38
N GLY A 129 8.90 -16.04 -25.23
CA GLY A 129 9.41 -17.38 -25.55
C GLY A 129 8.71 -18.47 -24.73
N VAL A 130 8.62 -18.28 -23.41
CA VAL A 130 7.96 -19.24 -22.49
C VAL A 130 6.49 -19.43 -22.85
N VAL A 131 5.75 -18.34 -23.06
CA VAL A 131 4.32 -18.38 -23.40
C VAL A 131 4.09 -19.02 -24.77
N ALA A 132 4.94 -18.72 -25.76
CA ALA A 132 4.83 -19.30 -27.09
C ALA A 132 5.09 -20.83 -27.06
N VAL A 133 6.14 -21.27 -26.38
CA VAL A 133 6.46 -22.70 -26.24
C VAL A 133 5.33 -23.44 -25.52
N TRP A 134 4.87 -22.89 -24.38
CA TRP A 134 3.74 -23.47 -23.65
C TRP A 134 2.46 -23.47 -24.47
N GLY A 135 2.15 -22.40 -25.20
CA GLY A 135 0.95 -22.29 -26.01
C GLY A 135 0.93 -23.30 -27.15
N VAL A 136 2.06 -23.49 -27.84
CA VAL A 136 2.21 -24.52 -28.88
C VAL A 136 2.02 -25.92 -28.28
N TRP A 137 2.67 -26.22 -27.15
CA TRP A 137 2.47 -27.47 -26.43
C TRP A 137 1.01 -27.70 -26.01
N ALA A 138 0.37 -26.71 -25.40
CA ALA A 138 -1.00 -26.81 -24.90
C ALA A 138 -2.02 -27.03 -26.02
N VAL A 139 -1.86 -26.34 -27.16
CA VAL A 139 -2.72 -26.53 -28.34
C VAL A 139 -2.48 -27.90 -28.96
N LEU A 140 -1.24 -28.31 -29.18
CA LEU A 140 -0.92 -29.61 -29.78
C LEU A 140 -1.37 -30.77 -28.90
N SER A 141 -1.13 -30.70 -27.59
CA SER A 141 -1.59 -31.72 -26.62
C SER A 141 -3.11 -31.80 -26.52
N ALA A 142 -3.84 -30.70 -26.72
CA ALA A 142 -5.30 -30.69 -26.77
C ALA A 142 -5.84 -31.28 -28.10
N ILE A 143 -5.18 -31.01 -29.23
CA ILE A 143 -5.55 -31.58 -30.54
C ILE A 143 -5.29 -33.10 -30.56
N PHE A 144 -4.09 -33.51 -30.17
CA PHE A 144 -3.61 -34.89 -30.20
C PHE A 144 -3.76 -35.60 -28.84
N MET A 145 -4.87 -35.35 -28.15
CA MET A 145 -5.10 -35.92 -26.82
C MET A 145 -5.27 -37.46 -26.84
N CYS A 146 -5.78 -37.99 -27.95
CA CYS A 146 -5.91 -39.42 -28.24
C CYS A 146 -5.34 -39.75 -29.62
N HIS A 147 -4.78 -40.95 -29.79
CA HIS A 147 -4.29 -41.44 -31.08
C HIS A 147 -5.00 -42.75 -31.46
N PRO A 148 -5.84 -42.79 -32.51
CA PRO A 148 -6.24 -41.70 -33.40
C PRO A 148 -7.20 -40.68 -32.77
N VAL A 149 -7.25 -39.45 -33.32
CA VAL A 149 -8.01 -38.32 -32.73
C VAL A 149 -9.52 -38.60 -32.66
N ASN A 150 -10.07 -39.36 -33.62
CA ASN A 150 -11.49 -39.74 -33.64
C ASN A 150 -11.91 -40.58 -32.43
N SER A 151 -10.97 -41.27 -31.76
CA SER A 151 -11.23 -42.02 -30.53
C SER A 151 -11.66 -41.13 -29.36
N PHE A 152 -11.49 -39.81 -29.45
CA PHE A 152 -11.97 -38.87 -28.42
C PHE A 152 -13.50 -38.83 -28.32
N TRP A 153 -14.23 -39.04 -29.43
CA TRP A 153 -15.70 -38.90 -29.49
C TRP A 153 -16.42 -40.16 -30.00
N ASP A 154 -15.74 -41.30 -30.07
CA ASP A 154 -16.34 -42.57 -30.50
C ASP A 154 -17.17 -43.21 -29.37
N VAL A 155 -18.45 -43.47 -29.67
CA VAL A 155 -19.48 -43.96 -28.73
C VAL A 155 -19.31 -45.47 -28.46
N HIS A 156 -18.57 -46.19 -29.30
CA HIS A 156 -18.41 -47.64 -29.18
C HIS A 156 -17.19 -48.06 -28.35
N VAL A 157 -16.39 -47.09 -27.88
CA VAL A 157 -15.06 -47.30 -27.25
C VAL A 157 -15.00 -46.67 -25.84
N PHE A 158 -16.12 -46.64 -25.10
CA PHE A 158 -16.22 -46.05 -23.75
C PHE A 158 -15.53 -46.86 -22.62
N ALA A 159 -14.26 -47.20 -22.79
CA ALA A 159 -13.40 -47.52 -21.65
C ALA A 159 -12.59 -46.25 -21.34
N TRP A 160 -12.96 -45.55 -20.27
CA TRP A 160 -12.38 -44.26 -19.84
C TRP A 160 -10.97 -44.37 -19.24
N ASP A 161 -10.16 -45.29 -19.77
CA ASP A 161 -8.75 -45.51 -19.41
C ASP A 161 -8.01 -46.25 -20.55
N GLN A 162 -8.16 -45.77 -21.79
CA GLN A 162 -7.49 -46.34 -22.96
C GLN A 162 -5.99 -46.03 -22.93
N PRO A 163 -5.09 -47.00 -23.19
CA PRO A 163 -3.64 -46.75 -23.26
C PRO A 163 -3.24 -45.81 -24.41
N ASN A 164 -4.13 -45.58 -25.37
CA ASN A 164 -3.91 -44.74 -26.56
C ASN A 164 -4.25 -43.25 -26.35
N CYS A 165 -4.73 -42.88 -25.16
CA CYS A 165 -5.02 -41.49 -24.79
C CYS A 165 -4.10 -41.04 -23.67
N LEU A 166 -3.78 -39.75 -23.67
CA LEU A 166 -2.95 -39.18 -22.60
C LEU A 166 -3.73 -39.05 -21.29
N PRO A 167 -3.07 -39.20 -20.12
CA PRO A 167 -3.73 -39.10 -18.82
C PRO A 167 -4.28 -37.68 -18.60
N ARG A 168 -5.61 -37.57 -18.55
CA ARG A 168 -6.37 -36.30 -18.45
C ARG A 168 -5.90 -35.42 -17.28
N ALA A 169 -5.83 -36.01 -16.09
CA ALA A 169 -5.43 -35.32 -14.88
C ALA A 169 -4.04 -34.69 -15.03
N ALA A 170 -3.04 -35.46 -15.47
CA ALA A 170 -1.67 -34.98 -15.58
C ALA A 170 -1.55 -33.79 -16.55
N ILE A 171 -2.16 -33.90 -17.74
CA ILE A 171 -2.10 -32.82 -18.74
C ILE A 171 -2.82 -31.57 -18.26
N TRP A 172 -4.03 -31.73 -17.73
CA TRP A 172 -4.86 -30.60 -17.35
C TRP A 172 -4.27 -29.84 -16.15
N TYR A 173 -3.70 -30.55 -15.17
CA TYR A 173 -2.99 -29.93 -14.05
C TYR A 173 -1.69 -29.26 -14.49
N LEU A 174 -0.90 -29.89 -15.35
CA LEU A 174 0.33 -29.30 -15.87
C LEU A 174 0.04 -28.02 -16.65
N ASN A 175 -0.89 -28.08 -17.61
CA ASN A 175 -1.27 -26.92 -18.41
C ASN A 175 -1.92 -25.83 -17.55
N GLY A 176 -2.75 -26.20 -16.58
CA GLY A 176 -3.36 -25.26 -15.62
C GLY A 176 -2.33 -24.56 -14.72
N ALA A 177 -1.36 -25.30 -14.18
CA ALA A 177 -0.31 -24.74 -13.33
C ALA A 177 0.59 -23.76 -14.11
N ILE A 178 1.04 -24.13 -15.31
CA ILE A 178 1.87 -23.25 -16.14
C ILE A 178 1.08 -21.99 -16.56
N ASN A 179 -0.22 -22.14 -16.84
CA ASN A 179 -1.09 -21.01 -17.15
C ASN A 179 -1.14 -20.00 -15.98
N VAL A 180 -1.39 -20.47 -14.75
CA VAL A 180 -1.43 -19.63 -13.54
C VAL A 180 -0.08 -18.96 -13.29
N VAL A 181 1.02 -19.69 -13.41
CA VAL A 181 2.37 -19.15 -13.20
C VAL A 181 2.69 -18.05 -14.22
N THR A 182 2.36 -18.27 -15.49
CA THR A 182 2.58 -17.28 -16.55
C THR A 182 1.70 -16.03 -16.37
N ASP A 183 0.46 -16.16 -15.89
CA ASP A 183 -0.41 -15.01 -15.59
C ASP A 183 0.14 -14.19 -14.42
N CYS A 184 0.52 -14.83 -13.33
CA CYS A 184 1.15 -14.17 -12.19
C CYS A 184 2.43 -13.44 -12.59
N ALA A 185 3.26 -14.04 -13.44
CA ALA A 185 4.49 -13.43 -13.93
C ALA A 185 4.22 -12.17 -14.79
N ILE A 186 3.24 -12.23 -15.70
CA ILE A 186 2.88 -11.09 -16.56
C ILE A 186 2.32 -9.94 -15.73
N VAL A 187 1.47 -10.21 -14.73
CA VAL A 187 0.85 -9.18 -13.89
C VAL A 187 1.85 -8.55 -12.91
N ALA A 188 2.81 -9.32 -12.41
CA ALA A 188 3.83 -8.80 -11.48
C ALA A 188 4.87 -7.90 -12.17
N LEU A 189 5.19 -8.16 -13.43
CA LEU A 189 6.23 -7.50 -14.21
C LEU A 189 6.16 -5.94 -14.25
N PRO A 190 5.02 -5.29 -14.44
CA PRO A 190 4.92 -3.83 -14.45
C PRO A 190 4.92 -3.17 -13.05
N LEU A 191 4.69 -3.93 -11.95
CA LEU A 191 4.57 -3.34 -10.61
C LEU A 191 5.84 -2.60 -10.14
N PRO A 192 7.06 -3.14 -10.32
CA PRO A 192 8.28 -2.44 -9.95
C PRO A 192 8.47 -1.13 -10.73
N VAL A 193 8.15 -1.15 -12.04
CA VAL A 193 8.32 0.02 -12.93
C VAL A 193 7.29 1.10 -12.62
N VAL A 194 6.06 0.73 -12.28
CA VAL A 194 5.01 1.68 -11.94
C VAL A 194 5.28 2.32 -10.58
N ASN A 195 5.89 1.58 -9.65
CA ASN A 195 6.25 2.13 -8.35
C ASN A 195 7.47 3.04 -8.40
N SER A 196 8.33 2.90 -9.43
CA SER A 196 9.46 3.81 -9.67
C SER A 196 9.09 5.06 -10.49
N LEU A 197 7.93 5.07 -11.15
CA LEU A 197 7.46 6.22 -11.94
C LEU A 197 6.69 7.24 -11.07
N GLU A 198 7.19 8.47 -11.02
CA GLU A 198 6.59 9.58 -10.27
C GLU A 198 5.36 10.14 -11.00
N MET A 199 4.24 9.41 -10.94
CA MET A 199 2.98 9.85 -11.53
C MET A 199 2.10 10.62 -10.53
N PRO A 200 1.37 11.67 -10.98
CA PRO A 200 0.36 12.35 -10.17
C PRO A 200 -0.64 11.37 -9.58
N ARG A 201 -1.03 11.55 -8.31
CA ARG A 201 -1.84 10.58 -7.54
C ARG A 201 -3.09 10.08 -8.29
N LYS A 202 -3.79 10.95 -9.02
CA LYS A 202 -4.97 10.58 -9.84
C LYS A 202 -4.63 9.65 -11.01
N GLN A 203 -3.49 9.85 -11.68
CA GLN A 203 -3.03 8.98 -12.76
C GLN A 203 -2.51 7.64 -12.21
N ARG A 204 -1.89 7.67 -11.02
CA ARG A 204 -1.46 6.45 -10.31
C ARG A 204 -2.64 5.54 -9.99
N TYR A 205 -3.76 6.07 -9.49
CA TYR A 205 -4.95 5.27 -9.21
C TYR A 205 -5.55 4.64 -10.47
N ILE A 206 -5.61 5.37 -11.59
CA ILE A 206 -6.08 4.82 -12.87
C ILE A 206 -5.18 3.65 -13.30
N VAL A 207 -3.86 3.84 -13.23
CA VAL A 207 -2.89 2.80 -13.60
C VAL A 207 -2.99 1.59 -12.67
N MET A 208 -3.12 1.80 -11.36
CA MET A 208 -3.34 0.72 -10.38
C MET A 208 -4.67 -0.01 -10.61
N ALA A 209 -5.73 0.69 -11.01
CA ALA A 209 -7.01 0.06 -11.36
C ALA A 209 -6.89 -0.85 -12.60
N VAL A 210 -6.13 -0.42 -13.62
CA VAL A 210 -5.84 -1.25 -14.80
C VAL A 210 -5.06 -2.52 -14.42
N PHE A 211 -4.07 -2.41 -13.52
CA PHE A 211 -3.37 -3.59 -13.01
C PHE A 211 -4.23 -4.47 -12.09
N GLY A 212 -5.19 -3.88 -11.37
CA GLY A 212 -6.15 -4.61 -10.56
C GLY A 212 -7.02 -5.58 -11.39
N VAL A 213 -7.38 -5.21 -12.63
CA VAL A 213 -8.08 -6.10 -13.55
C VAL A 213 -7.21 -7.32 -13.92
N GLY A 214 -5.89 -7.14 -14.03
CA GLY A 214 -4.95 -8.26 -14.24
C GLY A 214 -4.83 -9.18 -13.02
N TYR A 215 -4.95 -8.65 -11.80
CA TYR A 215 -5.00 -9.51 -10.61
C TYR A 215 -6.25 -10.39 -10.58
N LEU A 216 -7.39 -9.86 -11.05
CA LEU A 216 -8.63 -10.62 -11.18
C LEU A 216 -8.49 -11.82 -12.14
N THR A 217 -7.75 -11.68 -13.25
CA THR A 217 -7.51 -12.81 -14.18
C THR A 217 -6.71 -13.93 -13.51
N CYS A 218 -5.71 -13.60 -12.68
CA CYS A 218 -4.97 -14.60 -11.92
C CYS A 218 -5.86 -15.35 -10.92
N LEU A 219 -6.74 -14.63 -10.21
CA LEU A 219 -7.68 -15.24 -9.27
C LEU A 219 -8.63 -16.21 -9.96
N VAL A 220 -9.20 -15.81 -11.11
CA VAL A 220 -10.08 -16.65 -11.92
C VAL A 220 -9.35 -17.92 -12.40
N SER A 221 -8.09 -17.79 -12.82
CA SER A 221 -7.26 -18.92 -13.27
C SER A 221 -7.01 -19.93 -12.15
N ILE A 222 -6.78 -19.46 -10.92
CA ILE A 222 -6.64 -20.31 -9.73
C ILE A 222 -7.95 -21.04 -9.41
N LEU A 223 -9.08 -20.32 -9.45
CA LEU A 223 -10.39 -20.93 -9.20
C LEU A 223 -10.68 -22.05 -10.20
N ARG A 224 -10.40 -21.85 -11.49
CA ARG A 224 -10.56 -22.89 -12.51
C ARG A 224 -9.72 -24.14 -12.20
N LEU A 225 -8.49 -23.99 -11.73
CA LEU A 225 -7.62 -25.12 -11.36
C LEU A 225 -8.24 -25.98 -10.24
N VAL A 226 -9.03 -25.37 -9.34
CA VAL A 226 -9.77 -26.12 -8.31
C VAL A 226 -10.94 -26.89 -8.92
N TYR A 227 -11.68 -26.28 -9.85
CA TYR A 227 -12.84 -26.90 -10.49
C TYR A 227 -12.49 -27.93 -11.57
N ILE A 228 -11.22 -28.06 -11.96
CA ILE A 228 -10.78 -29.12 -12.87
C ILE A 228 -10.69 -30.49 -12.18
N TYR A 229 -10.54 -30.51 -10.85
CA TYR A 229 -10.46 -31.73 -10.03
C TYR A 229 -11.65 -32.69 -10.20
N PRO A 230 -12.92 -32.23 -10.08
CA PRO A 230 -14.05 -33.13 -10.29
C PRO A 230 -14.09 -33.65 -11.73
N VAL A 231 -13.72 -32.86 -12.74
CA VAL A 231 -13.75 -33.26 -14.16
C VAL A 231 -12.67 -34.28 -14.49
N SER A 232 -11.50 -34.19 -13.84
CA SER A 232 -10.40 -35.13 -14.07
C SER A 232 -10.61 -36.50 -13.41
N THR A 233 -11.44 -36.56 -12.37
CA THR A 233 -11.58 -37.74 -11.50
C THR A 233 -12.95 -38.42 -11.66
N SER A 234 -14.00 -37.70 -12.08
CA SER A 234 -15.33 -38.29 -12.23
C SER A 234 -15.49 -39.07 -13.54
N PRO A 235 -16.13 -40.25 -13.53
CA PRO A 235 -16.49 -40.96 -14.77
C PRO A 235 -17.52 -40.14 -15.58
N ASP A 236 -18.45 -39.48 -14.91
CA ASP A 236 -19.47 -38.60 -15.50
C ASP A 236 -18.90 -37.23 -15.91
N THR A 237 -18.22 -37.19 -17.05
CA THR A 237 -17.58 -35.94 -17.53
C THR A 237 -18.63 -34.88 -17.90
N THR A 238 -19.76 -35.28 -18.48
CA THR A 238 -20.81 -34.34 -18.94
C THR A 238 -21.48 -33.58 -17.80
N TRP A 239 -21.61 -34.18 -16.61
CA TRP A 239 -22.20 -33.57 -15.42
C TRP A 239 -21.29 -32.54 -14.74
N SER A 240 -19.99 -32.82 -14.69
CA SER A 240 -19.00 -31.99 -13.99
C SER A 240 -18.37 -30.87 -14.84
N THR A 241 -18.51 -30.95 -16.16
CA THR A 241 -17.96 -29.96 -17.12
C THR A 241 -18.55 -28.54 -17.04
N PRO A 242 -19.85 -28.29 -16.77
CA PRO A 242 -20.48 -26.97 -16.90
C PRO A 242 -19.76 -25.85 -16.14
N LEU A 243 -19.42 -26.07 -14.87
CA LEU A 243 -18.79 -25.05 -14.05
C LEU A 243 -17.37 -24.74 -14.54
N SER A 244 -16.64 -25.76 -14.99
CA SER A 244 -15.30 -25.61 -15.60
C SER A 244 -15.37 -24.82 -16.93
N ALA A 245 -16.40 -25.06 -17.75
CA ALA A 245 -16.64 -24.33 -18.98
C ALA A 245 -16.94 -22.83 -18.73
N ILE A 246 -17.78 -22.52 -17.75
CA ILE A 246 -18.07 -21.13 -17.33
C ILE A 246 -16.78 -20.43 -16.90
N TRP A 247 -16.00 -21.05 -16.01
CA TRP A 247 -14.74 -20.44 -15.56
C TRP A 247 -13.73 -20.25 -16.68
N SER A 248 -13.66 -21.19 -17.64
CA SER A 248 -12.79 -21.07 -18.83
C SER A 248 -13.22 -19.93 -19.75
N ALA A 249 -14.53 -19.77 -19.98
CA ALA A 249 -15.07 -18.64 -20.75
C ALA A 249 -14.81 -17.30 -20.06
N VAL A 250 -14.97 -17.23 -18.74
CA VAL A 250 -14.71 -16.03 -17.93
C VAL A 250 -13.23 -15.67 -17.96
N GLU A 251 -12.33 -16.64 -17.76
CA GLU A 251 -10.87 -16.44 -17.78
C GLU A 251 -10.39 -15.88 -19.12
N ALA A 252 -10.78 -16.53 -20.22
CA ALA A 252 -10.38 -16.15 -21.57
C ALA A 252 -10.86 -14.73 -21.93
N ASN A 253 -12.14 -14.43 -21.67
CA ASN A 253 -12.72 -13.14 -22.02
C ASN A 253 -12.23 -12.01 -21.10
N ILE A 254 -12.09 -12.23 -19.78
CA ILE A 254 -11.49 -11.23 -18.88
C ILE A 254 -10.04 -10.96 -19.27
N GLY A 255 -9.27 -11.97 -19.68
CA GLY A 255 -7.92 -11.79 -20.23
C GLY A 255 -7.90 -10.81 -21.41
N ILE A 256 -8.80 -10.99 -22.38
CA ILE A 256 -8.94 -10.08 -23.54
C ILE A 256 -9.34 -8.67 -23.09
N MET A 257 -10.31 -8.56 -22.19
CA MET A 257 -10.75 -7.27 -21.65
C MET A 257 -9.59 -6.54 -20.92
N CYS A 258 -8.82 -7.26 -20.11
CA CYS A 258 -7.63 -6.76 -19.42
C CYS A 258 -6.60 -6.22 -20.40
N CYS A 259 -6.32 -6.96 -21.48
CA CYS A 259 -5.42 -6.53 -22.55
C CYS A 259 -5.89 -5.22 -23.20
N CYS A 260 -7.20 -5.04 -23.43
CA CYS A 260 -7.74 -3.85 -24.10
C CYS A 260 -7.71 -2.58 -23.23
N THR A 261 -7.88 -2.70 -21.91
CA THR A 261 -8.01 -1.58 -20.97
C THR A 261 -6.96 -0.46 -21.08
N PRO A 262 -5.63 -0.73 -21.19
CA PRO A 262 -4.62 0.33 -21.24
C PRO A 262 -4.73 1.21 -22.50
N THR A 263 -5.27 0.67 -23.60
CA THR A 263 -5.45 1.43 -24.85
C THR A 263 -6.67 2.35 -24.84
N LEU A 264 -7.69 2.00 -24.05
CA LEU A 264 -8.96 2.74 -23.94
C LEU A 264 -8.83 4.12 -23.28
N LYS A 265 -7.73 4.38 -22.54
CA LYS A 265 -7.43 5.69 -21.94
C LYS A 265 -7.49 6.83 -22.97
N GLY A 266 -7.07 6.57 -24.22
CA GLY A 266 -7.12 7.55 -25.31
C GLY A 266 -8.55 7.93 -25.71
N CYS A 267 -9.46 6.96 -25.76
CA CYS A 267 -10.87 7.16 -26.10
C CYS A 267 -11.63 7.90 -25.00
N VAL A 268 -11.43 7.53 -23.74
CA VAL A 268 -12.10 8.19 -22.60
C VAL A 268 -11.74 9.68 -22.55
N LYS A 269 -10.49 10.04 -22.86
CA LYS A 269 -10.06 11.44 -22.92
C LYS A 269 -10.76 12.25 -24.01
N LYS A 270 -11.09 11.63 -25.15
CA LYS A 270 -11.66 12.30 -26.32
C LYS A 270 -13.18 12.42 -26.26
N TYR A 271 -13.87 11.36 -25.87
CA TYR A 271 -15.33 11.29 -25.87
C TYR A 271 -15.98 11.68 -24.54
N PHE A 272 -15.28 11.52 -23.41
CA PHE A 272 -15.76 11.91 -22.08
C PHE A 272 -14.81 12.90 -21.40
N PRO A 273 -14.53 14.06 -22.01
CA PRO A 273 -13.59 15.04 -21.45
C PRO A 273 -14.02 15.54 -20.07
N LYS A 274 -15.33 15.53 -19.76
CA LYS A 274 -15.89 15.92 -18.45
C LYS A 274 -15.65 14.89 -17.34
N LEU A 275 -15.51 13.59 -17.66
CA LEU A 275 -15.24 12.53 -16.67
C LEU A 275 -13.79 12.60 -16.13
N MET A 276 -12.86 13.15 -16.91
CA MET A 276 -11.48 13.46 -16.49
C MET A 276 -11.21 14.96 -16.30
N GLY A 277 -12.22 15.80 -16.51
CA GLY A 277 -12.12 17.25 -16.61
C GLY A 277 -12.34 17.96 -15.28
N SER A 278 -11.32 17.97 -14.42
CA SER A 278 -11.26 18.90 -13.28
C SER A 278 -9.86 19.53 -13.13
N ILE A 279 -9.07 19.63 -14.22
CA ILE A 279 -7.66 20.10 -14.15
C ILE A 279 -7.33 21.16 -15.22
N ARG A 280 -8.32 21.83 -15.85
CA ARG A 280 -8.03 22.86 -16.88
C ARG A 280 -8.68 24.23 -16.65
N SER A 281 -9.01 24.58 -15.41
CA SER A 281 -9.53 25.94 -15.11
C SER A 281 -8.56 26.85 -14.36
N GLN A 282 -7.43 26.35 -13.83
CA GLN A 282 -6.45 27.21 -13.14
C GLN A 282 -5.37 27.79 -14.06
N ARG A 283 -4.96 27.07 -15.11
CA ARG A 283 -3.89 27.56 -16.01
C ARG A 283 -4.29 28.67 -17.00
N LEU A 284 -5.58 28.96 -17.16
CA LEU A 284 -6.02 30.06 -18.03
C LEU A 284 -6.21 31.36 -17.27
N LEU A 285 -6.47 31.32 -15.96
CA LEU A 285 -6.47 32.53 -15.12
C LEU A 285 -5.05 33.03 -14.84
N ASP A 286 -4.05 32.13 -14.76
CA ASP A 286 -2.64 32.53 -14.59
C ASP A 286 -2.00 33.08 -15.89
N SER A 287 -2.61 32.84 -17.06
CA SER A 287 -2.07 33.28 -18.36
C SER A 287 -2.55 34.67 -18.78
N GLU A 288 -3.66 35.17 -18.24
CA GLU A 288 -4.10 36.56 -18.47
C GLU A 288 -3.32 37.54 -17.58
N ASP A 289 -2.90 37.13 -16.38
CA ASP A 289 -2.08 37.97 -15.49
C ASP A 289 -0.61 38.09 -15.93
N SER A 290 -0.10 37.10 -16.70
CA SER A 290 1.30 37.09 -17.16
C SER A 290 1.52 37.78 -18.52
N ALA A 291 0.46 38.11 -19.26
CA ALA A 291 0.56 38.80 -20.55
C ALA A 291 0.56 40.34 -20.46
N GLY A 292 0.25 40.89 -19.28
CA GLY A 292 0.21 42.34 -19.03
C GLY A 292 1.53 42.98 -18.59
N LEU A 293 2.58 42.20 -18.33
CA LEU A 293 3.82 42.68 -17.70
C LEU A 293 5.07 42.32 -18.51
N GLY A 294 5.04 42.59 -19.81
CA GLY A 294 6.12 42.20 -20.73
C GLY A 294 6.25 43.11 -21.93
N ASN A 295 6.09 44.42 -21.77
CA ASN A 295 6.49 45.42 -22.75
C ASN A 295 6.52 46.79 -22.06
N LEU A 296 7.70 47.24 -21.64
CA LEU A 296 8.07 48.65 -21.40
C LEU A 296 9.55 48.70 -20.97
N THR A 297 10.44 48.38 -21.90
CA THR A 297 11.84 48.86 -21.84
C THR A 297 12.15 49.51 -23.19
N GLY A 298 12.32 50.83 -23.16
CA GLY A 298 12.82 51.60 -24.29
C GLY A 298 11.90 52.75 -24.73
N ALA A 299 11.87 53.85 -23.96
CA ALA A 299 11.81 55.21 -24.50
C ALA A 299 11.96 56.22 -23.35
N ASN A 300 12.90 57.14 -23.52
CA ASN A 300 13.10 58.31 -22.67
C ASN A 300 11.84 59.18 -22.61
N ASN A 301 11.45 59.62 -21.41
CA ASN A 301 11.05 61.00 -21.15
C ASN A 301 10.94 61.27 -19.64
N GLU A 302 11.46 62.43 -19.26
CA GLU A 302 11.46 62.98 -17.91
C GLU A 302 10.05 63.10 -17.33
N ILE A 303 9.85 62.63 -16.09
CA ILE A 303 8.77 63.10 -15.23
C ILE A 303 9.35 63.41 -13.85
N LYS A 304 9.37 64.71 -13.56
CA LYS A 304 9.75 65.35 -12.30
C LYS A 304 8.60 65.18 -11.30
N VAL A 305 8.81 64.52 -10.16
CA VAL A 305 7.85 64.53 -9.04
C VAL A 305 8.53 64.99 -7.77
N VAL A 306 8.02 66.13 -7.31
CA VAL A 306 8.35 66.86 -6.09
C VAL A 306 7.82 66.10 -4.88
N ILE A 307 8.63 65.95 -3.83
CA ILE A 307 8.17 65.48 -2.52
C ILE A 307 8.10 66.70 -1.61
N GLU A 308 6.89 67.23 -1.42
CA GLU A 308 6.59 68.21 -0.36
C GLU A 308 6.41 67.50 0.98
N ALA A 309 7.08 68.02 2.01
CA ALA A 309 6.88 67.65 3.39
C ALA A 309 5.77 68.52 4.00
N PRO A 310 4.87 67.98 4.85
CA PRO A 310 4.03 68.82 5.69
C PRO A 310 4.72 69.14 7.02
N ALA A 311 4.75 70.43 7.36
CA ALA A 311 5.22 70.97 8.62
C ALA A 311 4.04 71.41 9.52
N LYS A 312 4.17 71.07 10.82
CA LYS A 312 3.74 71.77 12.06
C LYS A 312 2.24 71.94 12.41
N ALA A 313 1.86 71.40 13.59
CA ALA A 313 1.26 72.16 14.71
C ALA A 313 1.37 71.37 16.05
N VAL A 314 2.13 71.85 17.05
CA VAL A 314 1.70 72.47 18.35
C VAL A 314 1.34 71.47 19.49
N PHE A 315 2.16 71.46 20.55
CA PHE A 315 1.91 70.89 21.91
C PHE A 315 0.88 71.75 22.68
N PRO A 316 0.06 71.25 23.67
CA PRO A 316 0.56 70.84 25.02
C PRO A 316 -0.32 69.84 25.85
N TYR A 317 0.11 69.60 27.10
CA TYR A 317 -0.52 68.91 28.26
C TYR A 317 -0.24 67.40 28.41
N ARG A 318 0.71 66.95 29.26
CA ARG A 318 0.88 67.04 30.74
C ARG A 318 -0.17 66.20 31.51
N ALA A 319 0.35 65.31 32.37
CA ALA A 319 -0.31 64.50 33.40
C ALA A 319 -0.94 63.15 32.97
N SER A 320 -0.13 62.08 33.09
CA SER A 320 -0.55 60.73 33.58
C SER A 320 0.56 59.67 33.48
N LEU A 321 1.81 60.06 33.22
CA LEU A 321 3.01 59.21 33.33
C LEU A 321 3.51 59.14 34.79
N GLN A 322 2.62 58.78 35.72
CA GLN A 322 2.95 58.67 37.15
C GLN A 322 2.12 57.60 37.88
N LYS A 323 1.89 56.42 37.27
CA LYS A 323 1.16 55.36 37.99
C LYS A 323 1.50 53.90 37.74
N TRP A 324 2.60 53.57 37.05
CA TRP A 324 2.99 52.15 36.87
C TRP A 324 4.47 51.83 37.11
N LEU A 325 5.23 52.76 37.69
CA LEU A 325 6.50 52.42 38.33
C LEU A 325 6.30 52.43 39.84
N GLN A 326 6.12 51.23 40.40
CA GLN A 326 6.42 50.99 41.80
C GLN A 326 7.31 49.74 41.93
N PRO A 327 8.31 49.76 42.82
CA PRO A 327 9.39 48.78 42.86
C PRO A 327 9.21 47.77 44.01
N SER A 328 9.44 46.50 43.75
CA SER A 328 9.74 45.45 44.74
C SER A 328 10.13 44.21 43.93
N ILE A 329 11.34 43.65 44.03
CA ILE A 329 11.95 42.98 45.18
C ILE A 329 13.48 42.90 44.89
N LEU A 330 14.28 43.40 45.86
CA LEU A 330 15.63 43.00 46.32
C LEU A 330 16.66 42.49 45.26
N GLU A 331 17.86 43.06 45.17
CA GLU A 331 18.86 43.00 46.25
C GLU A 331 19.80 44.21 46.29
N LYS A 332 20.08 44.68 47.51
CA LYS A 332 20.69 45.96 47.89
C LYS A 332 22.19 45.84 48.25
N SER A 333 22.91 44.88 47.67
CA SER A 333 24.28 44.55 48.10
C SER A 333 25.40 45.04 47.15
N ALA A 334 25.08 45.68 46.03
CA ALA A 334 26.09 46.07 45.03
C ALA A 334 26.29 47.58 44.86
N LEU A 335 25.78 48.40 45.78
CA LEU A 335 25.79 49.88 45.67
C LEU A 335 26.43 50.58 46.87
N GLU A 336 27.45 49.97 47.48
CA GLU A 336 28.28 50.64 48.51
C GLU A 336 29.78 50.66 48.20
N SER A 337 30.19 50.38 46.95
CA SER A 337 31.59 50.54 46.58
C SER A 337 31.73 51.53 45.43
N PHE A 338 32.34 52.67 45.76
CA PHE A 338 32.95 53.67 44.87
C PHE A 338 32.05 54.77 44.31
N ALA A 339 31.66 55.66 45.24
CA ALA A 339 31.59 57.09 44.96
C ALA A 339 33.01 57.68 44.96
N THR A 340 33.44 58.33 43.86
CA THR A 340 34.29 59.54 43.87
C THR A 340 34.27 60.19 42.47
N TRP A 341 33.67 61.40 42.35
CA TRP A 341 34.11 62.66 41.68
C TRP A 341 34.87 62.56 40.33
N ASP A 342 34.77 63.43 39.31
CA ASP A 342 34.29 64.81 39.15
C ASP A 342 34.10 65.15 37.63
N PHE A 343 33.62 66.36 37.34
CA PHE A 343 33.27 66.93 36.02
C PHE A 343 34.42 67.17 34.99
N ASP A 344 34.00 67.26 33.73
CA ASP A 344 34.31 68.28 32.69
C ASP A 344 35.08 67.95 31.39
N GLU A 345 34.68 68.75 30.37
CA GLU A 345 35.03 68.97 28.96
C GLU A 345 36.22 68.25 28.25
N ASP A 346 35.90 67.85 27.01
CA ASP A 346 36.74 67.66 25.82
C ASP A 346 37.94 66.69 25.80
N TYR A 347 38.09 66.08 24.62
CA TYR A 347 39.15 65.22 24.09
C TYR A 347 38.98 63.68 24.04
N ASP A 348 39.49 63.21 22.91
CA ASP A 348 39.38 61.95 22.20
C ASP A 348 40.23 60.81 22.81
N VAL A 349 40.08 59.63 22.20
CA VAL A 349 41.05 58.52 22.07
C VAL A 349 40.77 57.23 22.86
N ARG A 350 40.24 56.27 22.08
CA ARG A 350 40.48 54.80 22.03
C ARG A 350 41.11 54.14 23.26
N LEU A 351 40.51 53.02 23.70
CA LEU A 351 41.28 51.80 24.01
C LEU A 351 40.46 50.48 23.87
N ARG A 352 41.07 49.57 23.10
CA ARG A 352 41.16 48.09 23.15
C ARG A 352 39.98 47.22 23.62
N GLY A 353 39.44 46.46 22.66
CA GLY A 353 39.93 45.09 22.41
C GLY A 353 39.35 43.93 23.25
N ASP A 354 39.43 43.97 24.58
CA ASP A 354 39.36 42.72 25.38
C ASP A 354 38.18 42.60 26.37
N THR A 355 37.36 43.64 26.55
CA THR A 355 36.25 43.58 27.51
C THR A 355 34.96 42.96 26.95
N ARG A 356 34.78 42.91 25.62
CA ARG A 356 33.58 42.30 25.00
C ARG A 356 33.57 40.77 25.08
N HIS A 357 34.72 40.12 25.10
CA HIS A 357 34.80 38.66 25.21
C HIS A 357 34.63 38.18 26.65
N ALA A 358 35.16 38.91 27.63
CA ALA A 358 34.92 38.65 29.05
C ALA A 358 33.46 38.90 29.45
N LEU A 359 32.82 39.96 28.93
CA LEU A 359 31.41 40.25 29.19
C LEU A 359 30.47 39.25 28.51
N ARG A 360 30.76 38.81 27.27
CA ARG A 360 30.01 37.72 26.61
C ARG A 360 30.21 36.38 27.30
N LYS A 361 31.42 36.10 27.79
CA LYS A 361 31.67 34.87 28.55
C LYS A 361 30.91 34.92 29.87
N ALA A 362 30.97 36.02 30.62
CA ALA A 362 30.26 36.21 31.89
C ALA A 362 28.72 36.21 31.74
N LEU A 363 28.15 36.83 30.69
CA LEU A 363 26.71 36.75 30.39
C LEU A 363 26.27 35.35 29.94
N ASN A 364 27.16 34.58 29.33
CA ASN A 364 26.88 33.20 28.91
C ASN A 364 27.10 32.18 30.05
N THR A 365 27.86 32.50 31.10
CA THR A 365 28.03 31.60 32.26
C THR A 365 26.96 31.76 33.34
N THR A 366 26.29 32.91 33.46
CA THR A 366 25.25 33.13 34.49
C THR A 366 23.83 32.78 34.05
N THR A 367 23.62 32.42 32.78
CA THR A 367 22.36 31.81 32.31
C THR A 367 22.46 30.28 32.26
N THR A 368 22.98 29.68 33.33
CA THR A 368 22.77 28.26 33.61
C THR A 368 21.37 28.06 34.19
N MET A 369 20.60 27.17 33.54
CA MET A 369 19.55 26.34 34.14
C MET A 369 18.14 26.94 34.32
N ALA A 370 17.62 27.61 33.28
CA ALA A 370 16.18 27.55 33.03
C ALA A 370 15.94 26.78 31.73
N LEU A 371 15.34 25.59 31.85
CA LEU A 371 14.68 24.91 30.73
C LEU A 371 13.60 25.87 30.22
N ASP A 372 13.91 26.69 29.21
CA ASP A 372 12.95 27.61 28.60
C ASP A 372 11.93 26.78 27.81
N LEU A 373 10.93 26.29 28.55
CA LEU A 373 9.74 25.57 28.07
C LEU A 373 8.66 26.54 27.57
N SER A 374 8.98 27.81 27.32
CA SER A 374 8.03 28.82 26.83
C SER A 374 7.27 28.38 25.57
N TRP A 375 7.88 27.54 24.73
CA TRP A 375 7.23 26.95 23.54
C TRP A 375 6.16 25.89 23.87
N ALA A 376 6.31 25.14 24.97
CA ALA A 376 5.31 24.17 25.42
C ALA A 376 4.04 24.86 25.96
N ARG A 377 4.18 26.13 26.36
CA ARG A 377 3.10 26.97 26.89
C ARG A 377 2.00 27.28 25.86
N ASN A 378 2.28 27.11 24.56
CA ASN A 378 1.39 27.48 23.46
C ASN A 378 1.08 26.32 22.48
N ILE A 379 1.04 25.07 22.93
CA ILE A 379 0.52 23.98 22.08
C ILE A 379 -1.01 24.16 21.96
N PRO A 380 -1.57 24.26 20.73
CA PRO A 380 -3.01 24.43 20.58
C PRO A 380 -3.75 23.20 21.12
N LYS A 381 -4.70 23.41 22.05
CA LYS A 381 -5.53 22.34 22.67
C LYS A 381 -6.13 21.40 21.63
N ARG A 382 -6.52 21.92 20.46
CA ARG A 382 -7.04 21.17 19.32
C ARG A 382 -6.10 20.08 18.82
N LEU A 383 -4.79 20.36 18.77
CA LEU A 383 -3.77 19.41 18.33
C LEU A 383 -3.55 18.32 19.38
N LEU A 384 -3.48 18.70 20.66
CA LEU A 384 -3.34 17.75 21.76
C LEU A 384 -4.50 16.76 21.80
N ILE A 385 -5.74 17.24 21.66
CA ILE A 385 -6.93 16.40 21.64
C ILE A 385 -6.87 15.38 20.48
N SER A 386 -6.34 15.74 19.31
CA SER A 386 -6.23 14.80 18.18
C SER A 386 -5.35 13.58 18.50
N TYR A 387 -4.24 13.75 19.20
CA TYR A 387 -3.38 12.61 19.60
C TYR A 387 -3.96 11.85 20.79
N ILE A 388 -4.66 12.52 21.70
CA ILE A 388 -5.40 11.83 22.77
C ILE A 388 -6.46 10.92 22.17
N LEU A 389 -7.16 11.34 21.11
CA LEU A 389 -8.12 10.48 20.41
C LEU A 389 -7.46 9.24 19.79
N ASP A 390 -6.25 9.35 19.24
CA ASP A 390 -5.51 8.18 18.71
C ASP A 390 -5.29 7.14 19.82
N TRP A 391 -4.85 7.58 21.00
CA TRP A 391 -4.66 6.70 22.16
C TRP A 391 -5.97 6.13 22.70
N ILE A 392 -7.05 6.93 22.72
CA ILE A 392 -8.39 6.43 23.09
C ILE A 392 -8.82 5.31 22.15
N ILE A 393 -8.60 5.44 20.84
CA ILE A 393 -8.94 4.39 19.87
C ILE A 393 -8.11 3.13 20.12
N ILE A 394 -6.80 3.26 20.36
CA ILE A 394 -5.92 2.13 20.66
C ILE A 394 -6.38 1.41 21.94
N VAL A 395 -6.64 2.15 23.01
CA VAL A 395 -7.12 1.60 24.29
C VAL A 395 -8.50 0.96 24.13
N ALA A 396 -9.40 1.58 23.37
CA ALA A 396 -10.72 1.02 23.08
C ALA A 396 -10.63 -0.31 22.34
N LEU A 397 -9.74 -0.43 21.34
CA LEU A 397 -9.51 -1.69 20.64
C LEU A 397 -9.00 -2.79 21.59
N VAL A 398 -8.07 -2.46 22.49
CA VAL A 398 -7.58 -3.40 23.51
C VAL A 398 -8.70 -3.80 24.46
N ALA A 399 -9.47 -2.85 24.99
CA ALA A 399 -10.57 -3.11 25.90
C ALA A 399 -11.66 -4.00 25.26
N LEU A 400 -12.03 -3.72 24.01
CA LEU A 400 -12.96 -4.55 23.24
C LEU A 400 -12.39 -5.96 23.03
N SER A 401 -11.10 -6.08 22.73
CA SER A 401 -10.43 -7.37 22.54
C SER A 401 -10.43 -8.22 23.82
N LEU A 402 -10.17 -7.59 24.97
CA LEU A 402 -10.22 -8.25 26.28
C LEU A 402 -11.65 -8.62 26.66
N GLY A 403 -12.64 -7.76 26.36
CA GLY A 403 -14.06 -8.06 26.56
C GLY A 403 -14.52 -9.27 25.74
N LEU A 404 -14.09 -9.38 24.48
CA LEU A 404 -14.37 -10.53 23.63
C LEU A 404 -13.81 -11.85 24.17
N HIS A 405 -12.78 -11.82 25.02
CA HIS A 405 -12.25 -13.05 25.63
C HIS A 405 -13.24 -13.76 26.55
N TYR A 406 -14.17 -13.02 27.17
CA TYR A 406 -15.19 -13.56 28.07
C TYR A 406 -16.45 -14.02 27.35
N VAL A 407 -16.62 -13.66 26.07
CA VAL A 407 -17.77 -14.07 25.27
C VAL A 407 -17.59 -15.53 24.84
N GLU A 408 -18.60 -16.37 25.06
CA GLU A 408 -18.56 -17.76 24.62
C GLU A 408 -18.38 -17.86 23.09
N PRO A 409 -17.42 -18.67 22.61
CA PRO A 409 -17.22 -18.84 21.18
C PRO A 409 -18.36 -19.67 20.58
N TYR A 410 -18.60 -19.50 19.28
CA TYR A 410 -19.42 -20.44 18.52
C TYR A 410 -18.86 -21.86 18.69
N LYS A 411 -19.71 -22.87 18.88
CA LYS A 411 -19.28 -24.26 19.07
C LYS A 411 -19.61 -25.05 17.80
N ARG A 412 -18.64 -25.20 16.91
CA ARG A 412 -18.84 -25.91 15.65
C ARG A 412 -18.97 -27.42 15.92
N PRO A 413 -19.97 -28.13 15.33
CA PRO A 413 -20.08 -29.57 15.45
C PRO A 413 -18.86 -30.27 14.84
N PHE A 414 -18.41 -31.33 15.49
CA PHE A 414 -17.21 -32.09 15.12
C PHE A 414 -17.48 -33.60 15.16
N SER A 415 -16.58 -34.40 14.60
CA SER A 415 -16.72 -35.86 14.61
C SER A 415 -15.76 -36.49 15.61
N LEU A 416 -16.21 -37.52 16.31
CA LEU A 416 -15.40 -38.28 17.28
C LEU A 416 -14.33 -39.17 16.61
N LEU A 417 -14.48 -39.49 15.32
CA LEU A 417 -13.52 -40.30 14.55
C LEU A 417 -12.41 -39.46 13.89
N ASP A 418 -12.47 -38.14 13.99
CA ASP A 418 -11.47 -37.28 13.36
C ASP A 418 -10.14 -37.38 14.13
N LEU A 419 -9.21 -38.17 13.60
CA LEU A 419 -7.87 -38.36 14.18
C LEU A 419 -7.10 -37.04 14.29
N SER A 420 -7.46 -36.02 13.50
CA SER A 420 -6.84 -34.70 13.58
C SER A 420 -7.21 -33.93 14.85
N LEU A 421 -8.22 -34.39 15.60
CA LEU A 421 -8.71 -33.83 16.88
C LEU A 421 -8.33 -34.69 18.10
N ALA A 422 -7.60 -35.78 17.89
CA ALA A 422 -7.29 -36.80 18.90
C ALA A 422 -5.89 -36.65 19.54
N TYR A 423 -5.23 -35.51 19.37
CA TYR A 423 -3.92 -35.28 19.97
C TYR A 423 -4.01 -35.13 21.49
N PRO A 424 -2.94 -35.49 22.24
CA PRO A 424 -2.94 -35.38 23.70
C PRO A 424 -2.99 -33.92 24.15
N TYR A 425 -3.73 -33.66 25.23
CA TYR A 425 -3.77 -32.35 25.88
C TYR A 425 -2.51 -32.14 26.72
N ILE A 426 -1.71 -31.13 26.37
CA ILE A 426 -0.56 -30.68 27.14
C ILE A 426 -1.00 -29.44 27.94
N PRO A 427 -0.97 -29.47 29.29
CA PRO A 427 -1.37 -28.32 30.10
C PRO A 427 -0.28 -27.24 30.20
N ASP A 428 0.99 -27.64 30.13
CA ASP A 428 2.14 -26.74 30.26
C ASP A 428 2.61 -26.25 28.89
N GLU A 429 2.29 -25.01 28.57
CA GLU A 429 2.76 -24.34 27.36
C GLU A 429 4.25 -23.94 27.49
N GLN A 430 5.10 -24.30 26.52
CA GLN A 430 6.50 -23.87 26.43
C GLN A 430 6.64 -22.34 26.45
N ILE A 431 5.72 -21.66 25.76
CA ILE A 431 5.64 -20.20 25.73
C ILE A 431 4.29 -19.80 26.28
N PRO A 432 4.21 -19.45 27.58
CA PRO A 432 2.97 -18.95 28.16
C PRO A 432 2.63 -17.57 27.60
N THR A 433 1.36 -17.18 27.72
CA THR A 433 0.85 -15.87 27.29
C THR A 433 1.61 -14.70 27.93
N THR A 434 2.13 -14.88 29.15
CA THR A 434 3.00 -13.93 29.85
C THR A 434 4.34 -13.76 29.16
N ALA A 435 5.01 -14.86 28.80
CA ALA A 435 6.27 -14.83 28.05
C ALA A 435 6.08 -14.20 26.67
N LEU A 436 4.97 -14.49 26.00
CA LEU A 436 4.59 -13.84 24.74
C LEU A 436 4.47 -12.32 24.90
N ALA A 437 3.76 -11.84 25.94
CA ALA A 437 3.62 -10.41 26.21
C ALA A 437 4.98 -9.74 26.50
N LEU A 438 5.86 -10.41 27.24
CA LEU A 438 7.21 -9.91 27.51
C LEU A 438 8.03 -9.81 26.22
N LEU A 439 8.03 -10.84 25.38
CA LEU A 439 8.84 -10.91 24.17
C LEU A 439 8.31 -10.02 23.03
N ALA A 440 6.99 -9.98 22.81
CA ALA A 440 6.39 -9.31 21.65
C ALA A 440 5.84 -7.91 21.94
N PHE A 441 5.76 -7.49 23.22
CA PHE A 441 5.35 -6.14 23.59
C PHE A 441 6.40 -5.42 24.43
N VAL A 442 6.72 -5.93 25.63
CA VAL A 442 7.60 -5.22 26.57
C VAL A 442 9.01 -5.05 26.01
N MET A 443 9.60 -6.11 25.47
CA MET A 443 10.93 -6.06 24.86
C MET A 443 11.00 -5.07 23.69
N PRO A 444 10.09 -5.10 22.69
CA PRO A 444 10.03 -4.10 21.64
C PRO A 444 9.88 -2.67 22.13
N VAL A 445 9.03 -2.40 23.14
CA VAL A 445 8.92 -1.07 23.75
C VAL A 445 10.28 -0.64 24.30
N LEU A 446 10.92 -1.47 25.12
CA LEU A 446 12.23 -1.16 25.71
C LEU A 446 13.30 -0.90 24.63
N VAL A 447 13.35 -1.72 23.59
CA VAL A 447 14.30 -1.55 22.48
C VAL A 447 14.05 -0.23 21.74
N ILE A 448 12.79 0.11 21.45
CA ILE A 448 12.41 1.37 20.81
C ILE A 448 12.84 2.56 21.69
N LEU A 449 12.51 2.53 22.98
CA LEU A 449 12.85 3.59 23.92
C LEU A 449 14.36 3.77 24.04
N VAL A 450 15.12 2.69 24.20
CA VAL A 450 16.60 2.73 24.37
C VAL A 450 17.28 3.22 23.10
N ILE A 451 16.92 2.69 21.93
CA ILE A 451 17.55 3.09 20.66
C ILE A 451 17.16 4.52 20.28
N ALA A 452 15.89 4.91 20.46
CA ALA A 452 15.48 6.30 20.29
C ALA A 452 16.18 7.22 21.31
N ALA A 453 16.46 6.73 22.52
CA ALA A 453 17.14 7.49 23.54
C ALA A 453 18.64 7.72 23.24
N ILE A 454 19.33 6.73 22.67
CA ILE A 454 20.79 6.76 22.52
C ILE A 454 21.21 7.27 21.14
N PHE A 455 20.56 6.81 20.07
CA PHE A 455 21.03 7.02 18.70
C PHE A 455 20.30 8.14 17.95
N ILE A 456 19.20 8.66 18.50
CA ILE A 456 18.33 9.63 17.84
C ILE A 456 18.17 10.89 18.73
N PRO A 457 18.38 12.10 18.20
CA PRO A 457 18.83 12.46 16.86
C PRO A 457 20.36 12.34 16.70
N GLY A 458 20.84 12.02 15.49
CA GLY A 458 22.27 11.83 15.24
C GLY A 458 23.13 13.08 15.51
N LYS A 459 24.42 12.86 15.83
CA LYS A 459 25.40 13.90 16.24
C LYS A 459 25.42 15.16 15.36
N ARG A 460 25.18 15.03 14.05
CA ARG A 460 25.12 16.17 13.11
C ARG A 460 23.95 17.12 13.37
N VAL A 461 22.78 16.62 13.75
CA VAL A 461 21.60 17.44 14.07
C VAL A 461 21.78 18.13 15.43
N MET A 462 22.47 17.47 16.36
CA MET A 462 22.77 18.02 17.70
C MET A 462 23.68 19.25 17.64
N ASN A 463 24.62 19.30 16.69
CA ASN A 463 25.55 20.41 16.56
C ASN A 463 24.93 21.67 15.90
N SER A 464 23.82 21.50 15.19
CA SER A 464 23.17 22.57 14.41
C SER A 464 21.94 23.17 15.12
N SER A 465 21.32 22.47 16.07
CA SER A 465 20.03 22.85 16.66
C SER A 465 20.10 23.13 18.17
N SER A 466 19.24 24.04 18.65
CA SER A 466 19.11 24.38 20.08
C SER A 466 18.70 23.17 20.93
N ARG A 467 19.15 23.13 22.20
CA ARG A 467 18.92 22.01 23.14
C ARG A 467 17.46 21.59 23.27
N SER A 468 16.57 22.57 23.27
CA SER A 468 15.13 22.37 23.42
C SER A 468 14.51 21.68 22.19
N LYS A 469 14.98 22.02 20.98
CA LYS A 469 14.45 21.48 19.72
C LYS A 469 14.78 20.00 19.56
N TRP A 470 16.04 19.60 19.77
CA TRP A 470 16.42 18.20 19.56
C TRP A 470 15.83 17.25 20.62
N LEU A 471 15.64 17.72 21.86
CA LEU A 471 14.93 16.96 22.90
C LEU A 471 13.48 16.67 22.48
N TRP A 472 12.83 17.62 21.83
CA TRP A 472 11.48 17.43 21.32
C TRP A 472 11.42 16.46 20.13
N LEU A 473 12.34 16.57 19.18
CA LEU A 473 12.45 15.57 18.09
C LEU A 473 12.64 14.16 18.65
N LYS A 474 13.42 14.03 19.71
CA LYS A 474 13.66 12.75 20.39
C LYS A 474 12.40 12.18 21.02
N LEU A 475 11.67 13.00 21.78
CA LEU A 475 10.38 12.61 22.38
C LEU A 475 9.34 12.30 21.31
N TRP A 476 9.33 13.03 20.20
CA TRP A 476 8.44 12.79 19.06
C TRP A 476 8.69 11.43 18.41
N GLU A 477 9.95 11.12 18.11
CA GLU A 477 10.32 9.82 17.54
C GLU A 477 10.02 8.65 18.49
N MET A 478 10.18 8.88 19.79
CA MET A 478 9.81 7.92 20.82
C MET A 478 8.29 7.69 20.82
N GLU A 479 7.51 8.76 20.80
CA GLU A 479 6.03 8.75 20.79
C GLU A 479 5.46 8.03 19.58
N GLN A 480 5.97 8.31 18.38
CA GLN A 480 5.49 7.64 17.17
C GLN A 480 5.91 6.16 17.14
N GLY A 481 7.09 5.83 17.68
CA GLY A 481 7.62 4.47 17.72
C GLY A 481 6.75 3.51 18.52
N TRP A 482 6.46 3.82 19.78
CA TRP A 482 5.62 2.96 20.63
C TRP A 482 4.12 3.05 20.31
N ALA A 483 3.60 4.22 19.87
CA ALA A 483 2.20 4.34 19.44
C ALA A 483 1.89 3.40 18.26
N GLY A 484 2.79 3.33 17.26
CA GLY A 484 2.63 2.39 16.16
C GLY A 484 2.75 0.92 16.60
N LEU A 485 3.61 0.60 17.57
CA LEU A 485 3.68 -0.75 18.13
C LEU A 485 2.35 -1.12 18.82
N CYS A 486 1.83 -0.23 19.66
CA CYS A 486 0.56 -0.41 20.36
C CYS A 486 -0.61 -0.59 19.38
N LEU A 487 -0.68 0.23 18.33
CA LEU A 487 -1.71 0.11 17.29
C LEU A 487 -1.62 -1.24 16.55
N SER A 488 -0.41 -1.69 16.21
CA SER A 488 -0.19 -2.99 15.55
C SER A 488 -0.73 -4.16 16.39
N LEU A 489 -0.37 -4.18 17.68
CA LEU A 489 -0.77 -5.23 18.62
C LEU A 489 -2.26 -5.17 18.93
N ALA A 490 -2.82 -3.97 19.18
CA ALA A 490 -4.24 -3.78 19.46
C ALA A 490 -5.12 -4.23 18.28
N ALA A 491 -4.76 -3.85 17.06
CA ALA A 491 -5.48 -4.26 15.86
C ALA A 491 -5.39 -5.79 15.64
N SER A 492 -4.21 -6.38 15.83
CA SER A 492 -4.02 -7.84 15.69
C SER A 492 -4.83 -8.63 16.72
N LEU A 493 -4.83 -8.19 17.98
CA LEU A 493 -5.64 -8.80 19.04
C LEU A 493 -7.13 -8.72 18.72
N PHE A 494 -7.61 -7.54 18.32
CA PHE A 494 -9.02 -7.34 18.02
C PHE A 494 -9.50 -8.25 16.90
N ILE A 495 -8.78 -8.26 15.77
CA ILE A 495 -9.11 -9.13 14.63
C ILE A 495 -9.08 -10.59 15.04
N THR A 496 -8.06 -11.02 15.80
CA THR A 496 -7.91 -12.42 16.20
C THR A 496 -9.05 -12.87 17.13
N GLN A 497 -9.40 -12.08 18.15
CA GLN A 497 -10.45 -12.46 19.10
C GLN A 497 -11.84 -12.46 18.46
N CYS A 498 -12.15 -11.45 17.63
CA CYS A 498 -13.38 -11.44 16.83
C CYS A 498 -13.50 -12.72 16.00
N THR A 499 -12.42 -13.09 15.32
CA THR A 499 -12.39 -14.22 14.40
C THR A 499 -12.50 -15.57 15.13
N LYS A 500 -11.84 -15.69 16.30
CA LYS A 500 -11.94 -16.88 17.16
C LYS A 500 -13.36 -17.14 17.64
N ASN A 501 -14.05 -16.11 18.10
CA ASN A 501 -15.41 -16.26 18.60
C ASN A 501 -16.41 -16.51 17.46
N LEU A 502 -16.17 -15.95 16.27
CA LEU A 502 -17.02 -16.11 15.11
C LEU A 502 -16.96 -17.53 14.50
N PHE A 503 -15.76 -18.09 14.33
CA PHE A 503 -15.61 -19.38 13.64
C PHE A 503 -15.74 -20.60 14.55
N GLY A 504 -15.30 -20.51 15.81
CA GLY A 504 -15.53 -21.61 16.75
C GLY A 504 -14.86 -22.94 16.38
N LYS A 505 -13.70 -22.89 15.72
CA LYS A 505 -13.04 -24.10 15.19
C LYS A 505 -12.41 -24.93 16.32
N PRO A 506 -12.69 -26.25 16.41
CA PRO A 506 -12.06 -27.11 17.40
C PRO A 506 -10.55 -27.24 17.17
N ARG A 507 -9.78 -27.36 18.26
CA ARG A 507 -8.33 -27.57 18.25
C ARG A 507 -7.94 -29.02 17.96
N PRO A 508 -6.68 -29.29 17.58
CA PRO A 508 -6.19 -30.65 17.38
C PRO A 508 -6.23 -31.53 18.65
N ASP A 509 -6.25 -30.93 19.84
CA ASP A 509 -6.34 -31.59 21.15
C ASP A 509 -7.77 -31.58 21.74
N MET A 510 -8.79 -31.33 20.90
CA MET A 510 -10.17 -31.13 21.37
C MET A 510 -10.76 -32.35 22.07
N LEU A 511 -10.53 -33.57 21.56
CA LEU A 511 -11.12 -34.78 22.16
C LEU A 511 -10.56 -35.06 23.55
N ALA A 512 -9.27 -34.80 23.75
CA ALA A 512 -8.62 -34.93 25.06
C ALA A 512 -9.15 -33.90 26.08
N ARG A 513 -9.49 -32.68 25.64
CA ARG A 513 -10.11 -31.64 26.49
C ARG A 513 -11.58 -31.92 26.81
N CYS A 514 -12.31 -32.44 25.82
CA CYS A 514 -13.76 -32.67 25.85
C CYS A 514 -14.14 -33.83 26.78
N ASN A 515 -13.36 -34.92 26.76
CA ASN A 515 -13.73 -36.20 27.37
C ASN A 515 -15.17 -36.62 27.01
N PRO A 516 -15.42 -37.06 25.76
CA PRO A 516 -16.77 -37.26 25.25
C PRO A 516 -17.48 -38.45 25.93
N ASP A 517 -18.77 -38.32 26.21
CA ASP A 517 -19.61 -39.42 26.67
C ASP A 517 -19.91 -40.41 25.53
N LEU A 518 -19.16 -41.51 25.49
CA LEU A 518 -19.34 -42.57 24.49
C LEU A 518 -20.59 -43.43 24.74
N ALA A 519 -21.23 -43.35 25.91
CA ALA A 519 -22.41 -44.14 26.23
C ALA A 519 -23.69 -43.56 25.61
N ASN A 520 -23.75 -42.24 25.38
CA ASN A 520 -24.96 -41.51 24.98
C ASN A 520 -24.81 -40.74 23.66
N VAL A 521 -23.99 -41.22 22.72
CA VAL A 521 -23.66 -40.51 21.46
C VAL A 521 -24.91 -40.15 20.64
N ALA A 522 -25.92 -41.02 20.60
CA ALA A 522 -27.14 -40.84 19.80
C ALA A 522 -27.94 -39.57 20.17
N GLN A 523 -27.84 -39.07 21.40
CA GLN A 523 -28.56 -37.87 21.85
C GLN A 523 -27.95 -36.56 21.34
N TYR A 524 -26.66 -36.57 20.98
CA TYR A 524 -25.89 -35.38 20.65
C TYR A 524 -25.61 -35.21 19.15
N VAL A 525 -26.21 -36.05 18.29
CA VAL A 525 -25.96 -36.05 16.85
C VAL A 525 -26.57 -34.82 16.16
N VAL A 526 -25.78 -34.17 15.31
CA VAL A 526 -26.17 -33.00 14.52
C VAL A 526 -26.00 -33.27 13.03
N GLY A 527 -27.12 -33.29 12.28
CA GLY A 527 -27.16 -33.52 10.83
C GLY A 527 -27.42 -34.98 10.46
N GLY A 528 -28.34 -35.21 9.51
CA GLY A 528 -28.84 -36.56 9.20
C GLY A 528 -29.26 -36.73 7.74
N TYR A 529 -28.30 -37.03 6.86
CA TYR A 529 -28.59 -37.44 5.49
C TYR A 529 -28.07 -38.87 5.24
N GLY A 530 -28.98 -39.85 5.27
CA GLY A 530 -28.91 -41.09 4.50
C GLY A 530 -27.88 -42.18 4.85
N GLN A 531 -27.72 -42.62 6.11
CA GLN A 531 -27.07 -43.92 6.42
C GLN A 531 -27.71 -44.65 7.61
N PRO A 532 -27.65 -45.99 7.66
CA PRO A 532 -27.82 -46.74 8.91
C PRO A 532 -26.69 -46.36 9.87
N LEU A 533 -27.07 -45.84 11.04
CA LEU A 533 -26.14 -45.28 12.02
C LEU A 533 -25.28 -46.38 12.65
N THR A 534 -24.01 -46.47 12.24
CA THR A 534 -22.99 -46.94 13.19
C THR A 534 -22.66 -45.73 14.07
N ASP A 535 -22.72 -45.87 15.40
CA ASP A 535 -22.57 -44.79 16.40
C ASP A 535 -21.26 -43.96 16.30
N ARG A 536 -20.37 -44.30 15.36
CA ARG A 536 -19.03 -43.72 15.22
C ARG A 536 -18.91 -42.69 14.09
N TRP A 537 -19.77 -42.69 13.07
CA TRP A 537 -19.64 -41.81 11.88
C TRP A 537 -20.64 -40.64 11.87
N VAL A 538 -20.80 -39.97 13.02
CA VAL A 538 -21.75 -38.88 13.22
C VAL A 538 -21.04 -37.59 13.62
N LEU A 539 -21.64 -36.46 13.26
CA LEU A 539 -21.29 -35.14 13.78
C LEU A 539 -22.00 -34.96 15.11
N VAL A 540 -21.28 -34.54 16.14
CA VAL A 540 -21.83 -34.32 17.49
C VAL A 540 -21.75 -32.86 17.89
N SER A 541 -22.72 -32.42 18.68
CA SER A 541 -22.68 -31.13 19.37
C SER A 541 -21.59 -31.13 20.44
N ALA A 542 -21.17 -29.94 20.87
CA ALA A 542 -20.24 -29.75 21.97
C ALA A 542 -20.79 -30.19 23.33
N ASP A 543 -22.09 -30.45 23.44
CA ASP A 543 -22.76 -30.84 24.68
C ASP A 543 -22.46 -32.29 25.11
N ILE A 544 -21.80 -33.07 24.24
CA ILE A 544 -21.31 -34.44 24.55
C ILE A 544 -20.13 -34.44 25.53
N CYS A 545 -19.47 -33.30 25.74
CA CYS A 545 -18.28 -33.19 26.56
C CYS A 545 -18.62 -33.24 28.06
N GLN A 546 -17.98 -34.14 28.81
CA GLN A 546 -18.19 -34.30 30.26
C GLN A 546 -17.34 -33.35 31.12
N GLN A 547 -16.49 -32.53 30.50
CA GLN A 547 -15.61 -31.59 31.17
C GLN A 547 -16.39 -30.58 32.04
N THR A 548 -16.04 -30.46 33.33
CA THR A 548 -16.69 -29.53 34.27
C THR A 548 -16.24 -28.09 34.09
N ASP A 549 -15.03 -27.88 33.57
CA ASP A 549 -14.46 -26.54 33.35
C ASP A 549 -14.87 -25.95 32.00
N SER A 550 -15.83 -25.03 32.02
CA SER A 550 -16.34 -24.34 30.82
C SER A 550 -15.27 -23.54 30.07
N SER A 551 -14.25 -23.01 30.79
CA SER A 551 -13.14 -22.25 30.20
C SER A 551 -12.19 -23.14 29.39
N VAL A 552 -11.93 -24.36 29.83
CA VAL A 552 -11.10 -25.35 29.12
C VAL A 552 -11.79 -25.75 27.82
N LEU A 553 -13.10 -26.01 27.89
CA LEU A 553 -13.92 -26.35 26.73
C LEU A 553 -14.02 -25.18 25.74
N ALA A 554 -14.30 -23.97 26.22
CA ALA A 554 -14.35 -22.77 25.37
C ALA A 554 -13.00 -22.49 24.68
N ASN A 555 -11.88 -22.71 25.37
CA ASN A 555 -10.55 -22.59 24.76
C ASN A 555 -10.28 -23.64 23.69
N GLY A 556 -10.88 -24.83 23.80
CA GLY A 556 -10.85 -25.90 22.80
C GLY A 556 -11.50 -25.51 21.46
N PHE A 557 -12.50 -24.63 21.47
CA PHE A 557 -13.15 -24.11 20.25
C PHE A 557 -12.54 -22.83 19.68
N ARG A 558 -11.44 -22.35 20.27
CA ARG A 558 -10.75 -21.13 19.84
C ARG A 558 -9.44 -21.44 19.08
N SER A 559 -9.49 -22.38 18.13
CA SER A 559 -8.31 -22.76 17.34
C SER A 559 -7.95 -21.73 16.25
N PHE A 560 -8.93 -21.22 15.52
CA PHE A 560 -8.66 -20.37 14.34
C PHE A 560 -9.02 -18.90 14.58
N PRO A 561 -8.13 -17.94 14.25
CA PRO A 561 -6.70 -18.07 13.94
C PRO A 561 -5.84 -18.10 15.22
N SER A 562 -4.55 -18.45 15.11
CA SER A 562 -3.68 -18.50 16.29
C SER A 562 -3.35 -17.09 16.82
N GLY A 563 -3.66 -16.88 18.11
CA GLY A 563 -3.36 -15.62 18.82
C GLY A 563 -1.89 -15.43 19.16
N HIS A 564 -1.16 -16.51 19.41
CA HIS A 564 0.28 -16.45 19.66
C HIS A 564 1.04 -16.06 18.38
N SER A 565 0.63 -16.61 17.24
CA SER A 565 1.19 -16.26 15.94
C SER A 565 0.85 -14.82 15.52
N SER A 566 -0.40 -14.38 15.64
CA SER A 566 -0.79 -13.03 15.24
C SER A 566 -0.17 -11.94 16.12
N PHE A 567 -0.07 -12.17 17.43
CA PHE A 567 0.53 -11.21 18.37
C PHE A 567 2.06 -11.13 18.22
N SER A 568 2.74 -12.28 18.09
CA SER A 568 4.19 -12.32 17.89
C SER A 568 4.61 -11.62 16.60
N TRP A 569 3.96 -11.92 15.47
CA TRP A 569 4.24 -11.24 14.20
C TRP A 569 3.88 -9.76 14.25
N ALA A 570 2.77 -9.37 14.89
CA ALA A 570 2.39 -7.96 15.00
C ALA A 570 3.42 -7.10 15.76
N GLY A 571 4.00 -7.63 16.86
CA GLY A 571 4.97 -6.90 17.68
C GLY A 571 6.40 -6.98 17.16
N LEU A 572 6.88 -8.19 16.88
CA LEU A 572 8.27 -8.44 16.50
C LEU A 572 8.57 -8.00 15.07
N LEU A 573 7.64 -8.16 14.12
CA LEU A 573 7.83 -7.63 12.77
C LEU A 573 7.81 -6.10 12.77
N TYR A 574 6.93 -5.48 13.56
CA TYR A 574 6.91 -4.03 13.71
C TYR A 574 8.27 -3.53 14.23
N LEU A 575 8.83 -4.20 15.23
CA LEU A 575 10.18 -3.89 15.73
C LEU A 575 11.23 -4.03 14.62
N THR A 576 11.20 -5.11 13.83
CA THR A 576 12.11 -5.27 12.70
C THR A 576 11.98 -4.14 11.68
N LEU A 577 10.76 -3.77 11.28
CA LEU A 577 10.53 -2.66 10.34
C LEU A 577 11.03 -1.33 10.92
N TRP A 578 10.80 -1.10 12.21
CA TRP A 578 11.30 0.06 12.92
C TRP A 578 12.84 0.12 12.95
N LEU A 579 13.51 -0.98 13.31
CA LEU A 579 14.97 -1.08 13.31
C LEU A 579 15.54 -0.89 11.91
N CYS A 580 14.94 -1.50 10.88
CA CYS A 580 15.33 -1.31 9.49
C CYS A 580 15.23 0.15 9.05
N SER A 581 14.19 0.86 9.50
CA SER A 581 14.04 2.30 9.26
C SER A 581 15.17 3.10 9.92
N LYS A 582 15.47 2.83 11.19
CA LYS A 582 16.48 3.59 11.95
C LYS A 582 17.91 3.33 11.48
N PHE A 583 18.24 2.08 11.13
CA PHE A 583 19.57 1.69 10.66
C PHE A 583 19.75 1.81 9.14
N ARG A 584 18.73 2.27 8.41
CA ARG A 584 18.74 2.36 6.93
C ARG A 584 19.10 1.03 6.27
N LEU A 585 18.51 -0.05 6.77
CA LEU A 585 18.62 -1.37 6.15
C LEU A 585 17.66 -1.41 4.96
N VAL A 586 18.14 -0.91 3.83
CA VAL A 586 17.40 -0.92 2.56
C VAL A 586 17.85 -2.10 1.74
N TRP A 587 16.89 -2.91 1.27
CA TRP A 587 17.20 -3.93 0.26
C TRP A 587 17.61 -3.23 -1.04
N PRO A 588 18.75 -3.57 -1.68
CA PRO A 588 19.27 -2.87 -2.85
C PRO A 588 18.29 -2.74 -4.03
N ALA A 589 17.29 -3.62 -4.13
CA ALA A 589 16.28 -3.56 -5.20
C ALA A 589 15.10 -2.58 -4.91
N MET A 590 15.00 -2.01 -3.71
CA MET A 590 13.90 -1.11 -3.29
C MET A 590 14.28 0.38 -3.26
N SER A 591 15.56 0.73 -3.47
CA SER A 591 15.99 2.12 -3.62
C SER A 591 15.68 2.59 -5.03
N SER A 592 14.75 3.52 -5.20
CA SER A 592 14.73 4.34 -6.42
C SER A 592 15.97 5.25 -6.39
N PRO A 593 16.60 5.54 -7.53
CA PRO A 593 17.48 6.69 -7.65
C PRO A 593 16.72 7.93 -7.17
N LEU A 594 17.41 8.81 -6.45
CA LEU A 594 16.84 10.03 -5.88
C LEU A 594 16.11 10.86 -6.94
N GLN A 595 14.90 11.25 -6.59
CA GLN A 595 14.26 12.47 -7.05
C GLN A 595 15.24 13.63 -6.79
N SER A 596 15.53 14.40 -7.84
CA SER A 596 16.30 15.63 -7.82
C SER A 596 16.05 16.47 -6.57
N ALA A 597 17.11 16.76 -5.80
CA ALA A 597 17.15 18.01 -5.07
C ALA A 597 17.32 19.12 -6.12
N PRO A 598 16.39 20.10 -6.23
CA PRO A 598 16.74 21.36 -6.85
C PRO A 598 17.64 22.09 -5.86
N GLU A 599 18.94 22.21 -6.15
CA GLU A 599 19.74 23.29 -5.59
C GLU A 599 19.22 24.63 -6.14
N ALA A 600 18.26 25.23 -5.43
CA ALA A 600 18.23 26.68 -5.36
C ALA A 600 19.07 27.08 -4.14
N VAL A 601 20.37 27.24 -4.38
CA VAL A 601 21.14 28.42 -3.98
C VAL A 601 20.73 29.04 -2.63
N LYS A 602 21.27 28.52 -1.53
CA LYS A 602 21.68 29.27 -0.32
C LYS A 602 22.22 28.25 0.68
N ASP A 603 23.54 28.31 0.88
CA ASP A 603 24.33 27.79 2.02
C ASP A 603 25.80 27.55 1.60
N ARG A 604 26.16 27.89 0.36
CA ARG A 604 27.55 28.09 -0.05
C ARG A 604 28.03 29.52 0.19
N GLU A 605 27.81 30.04 1.39
CA GLU A 605 28.66 31.08 1.97
C GLU A 605 28.61 30.94 3.49
N LEU A 606 29.68 30.36 4.05
CA LEU A 606 30.29 30.77 5.32
C LEU A 606 31.61 30.00 5.50
N LEU A 607 32.62 30.49 4.78
CA LEU A 607 34.03 30.68 5.19
C LEU A 607 35.08 30.21 4.16
N PRO A 608 36.15 31.00 3.96
CA PRO A 608 37.07 30.86 2.83
C PRO A 608 38.20 29.89 3.16
N TYR A 609 38.55 29.01 2.23
CA TYR A 609 39.80 28.28 2.29
C TYR A 609 40.59 28.41 0.99
N ARG A 610 41.35 29.51 0.96
CA ARG A 610 42.77 29.61 0.61
C ARG A 610 43.38 28.48 -0.25
N ASN A 611 43.78 28.91 -1.45
CA ASN A 611 44.90 28.47 -2.30
C ASN A 611 44.97 27.01 -2.76
N SER A 612 44.81 26.82 -4.07
CA SER A 612 45.91 26.27 -4.88
C SER A 612 45.99 26.99 -6.22
N HIS A 613 47.18 27.53 -6.50
CA HIS A 613 47.61 28.13 -7.75
C HIS A 613 47.76 27.07 -8.86
N ALA A 614 47.46 27.46 -10.10
CA ALA A 614 48.29 27.32 -11.32
C ALA A 614 47.39 27.51 -12.56
N PHE A 615 47.51 28.64 -13.30
CA PHE A 615 48.24 28.75 -14.58
C PHE A 615 47.48 28.01 -15.72
N THR A 616 46.92 28.64 -16.77
CA THR A 616 47.48 29.67 -17.67
C THR A 616 46.41 30.25 -18.60
N ASP A 617 46.67 31.46 -19.11
CA ASP A 617 45.99 32.18 -20.19
C ASP A 617 45.74 31.40 -21.49
N ARG A 618 44.63 31.71 -22.18
CA ARG A 618 44.67 32.26 -23.55
C ARG A 618 43.31 32.78 -24.04
N ASN A 619 43.32 34.04 -24.46
CA ASN A 619 42.38 34.62 -25.44
C ASN A 619 42.37 33.78 -26.72
N THR A 620 41.19 33.57 -27.31
CA THR A 620 40.92 33.79 -28.76
C THR A 620 39.44 33.58 -29.09
N ASN A 621 38.94 34.49 -29.92
CA ASN A 621 37.66 34.47 -30.62
C ASN A 621 37.39 33.16 -31.36
N GLY A 622 36.12 32.73 -31.44
CA GLY A 622 35.68 31.77 -32.45
C GLY A 622 34.51 30.88 -32.05
N THR A 623 33.35 31.16 -32.66
CA THR A 623 32.35 30.18 -33.14
C THR A 623 31.92 29.04 -32.20
N ALA A 624 30.68 29.17 -31.73
CA ALA A 624 29.89 28.09 -31.15
C ALA A 624 29.94 26.81 -32.03
N THR A 625 30.47 25.74 -31.45
CA THR A 625 30.29 24.37 -31.98
C THR A 625 29.77 23.52 -30.84
N THR A 626 28.48 23.21 -30.92
CA THR A 626 27.71 22.35 -30.02
C THR A 626 28.03 20.89 -30.31
N THR A 627 28.83 20.21 -29.47
CA THR A 627 28.82 18.73 -29.32
C THR A 627 29.83 18.30 -28.25
N ALA A 628 29.38 18.03 -27.02
CA ALA A 628 29.95 17.05 -26.05
C ALA A 628 29.39 17.29 -24.63
N THR A 629 28.13 16.97 -24.36
CA THR A 629 27.55 17.05 -22.98
C THR A 629 27.05 15.71 -22.43
N SER A 630 26.84 14.68 -23.25
CA SER A 630 26.23 13.41 -22.76
C SER A 630 27.13 12.52 -21.89
N SER A 631 28.46 12.61 -22.01
CA SER A 631 29.38 11.74 -21.28
C SER A 631 29.76 12.27 -19.89
N GLN A 632 29.77 13.59 -19.71
CA GLN A 632 30.05 14.22 -18.41
C GLN A 632 28.85 14.10 -17.48
N ASP A 633 27.63 14.34 -17.97
CA ASP A 633 26.39 14.20 -17.19
C ASP A 633 26.22 12.76 -16.66
N ALA A 634 26.52 11.75 -17.48
CA ALA A 634 26.43 10.34 -17.09
C ALA A 634 27.54 9.92 -16.09
N TYR A 635 28.71 10.57 -16.12
CA TYR A 635 29.77 10.35 -15.14
C TYR A 635 29.42 11.01 -13.80
N GLU A 636 28.86 12.21 -13.83
CA GLU A 636 28.42 12.96 -12.66
C GLU A 636 27.22 12.29 -11.97
N GLU A 637 26.26 11.75 -12.73
CA GLU A 637 25.15 10.93 -12.21
C GLU A 637 25.64 9.62 -11.56
N ARG A 638 26.60 8.92 -12.19
CA ARG A 638 27.22 7.71 -11.61
C ARG A 638 28.07 8.03 -10.38
N ALA A 639 28.75 9.17 -10.37
CA ALA A 639 29.51 9.66 -9.22
C ALA A 639 28.57 10.04 -8.07
N LEU A 640 27.43 10.68 -8.38
CA LEU A 640 26.36 10.98 -7.42
C LEU A 640 25.78 9.69 -6.83
N LEU A 641 25.47 8.68 -7.65
CA LEU A 641 24.99 7.37 -7.18
C LEU A 641 26.02 6.60 -6.34
N ARG A 642 27.32 6.73 -6.64
CA ARG A 642 28.38 6.21 -5.76
C ARG A 642 28.54 7.04 -4.48
N SER A 643 28.14 8.32 -4.50
CA SER A 643 28.13 9.20 -3.33
C SER A 643 26.87 9.05 -2.45
N THR A 644 25.80 8.41 -2.97
CA THR A 644 24.57 8.13 -2.21
C THR A 644 24.74 6.96 -1.24
N GLY A 645 25.56 7.15 -0.20
CA GLY A 645 25.63 6.29 0.98
C GLY A 645 26.26 4.90 0.77
N ALA A 646 27.13 4.51 1.70
CA ALA A 646 27.65 3.14 1.73
C ALA A 646 26.53 2.14 2.06
N SER A 647 26.65 0.91 1.55
CA SER A 647 25.80 -0.21 1.97
C SER A 647 25.85 -0.38 3.49
N ALA A 648 24.70 -0.62 4.12
CA ALA A 648 24.65 -0.84 5.56
C ALA A 648 25.52 -2.06 5.93
N PRO A 649 26.36 -1.96 6.97
CA PRO A 649 27.23 -3.06 7.36
C PRO A 649 26.42 -4.25 7.89
N LEU A 650 26.88 -5.46 7.59
CA LEU A 650 26.18 -6.72 7.88
C LEU A 650 25.84 -6.89 9.37
N PHE A 651 26.65 -6.36 10.29
CA PHE A 651 26.39 -6.46 11.72
C PHE A 651 25.10 -5.74 12.17
N LEU A 652 24.58 -4.79 11.38
CA LEU A 652 23.30 -4.14 11.66
C LEU A 652 22.09 -4.97 11.23
N PHE A 653 22.27 -5.97 10.34
CA PHE A 653 21.19 -6.88 9.95
C PHE A 653 20.82 -7.87 11.06
N VAL A 654 21.81 -8.32 11.84
CA VAL A 654 21.61 -9.27 12.94
C VAL A 654 20.53 -8.79 13.93
N PRO A 655 20.61 -7.59 14.53
CA PRO A 655 19.58 -7.14 15.47
C PRO A 655 18.21 -6.90 14.80
N ALA A 656 18.17 -6.65 13.49
CA ALA A 656 16.90 -6.50 12.77
C ALA A 656 16.22 -7.84 12.47
N LEU A 657 16.99 -8.93 12.31
CA LEU A 657 16.47 -10.27 12.01
C LEU A 657 16.11 -11.09 13.25
N VAL A 658 16.73 -10.80 14.40
CA VAL A 658 16.44 -11.50 15.68
C VAL A 658 14.93 -11.52 16.02
N PRO A 659 14.18 -10.41 15.93
CA PRO A 659 12.75 -10.42 16.22
C PRO A 659 11.95 -11.36 15.28
N ILE A 660 12.32 -11.44 13.99
CA ILE A 660 11.68 -12.37 13.05
C ILE A 660 11.97 -13.82 13.46
N ALA A 661 13.22 -14.14 13.83
CA ALA A 661 13.58 -15.48 14.27
C ALA A 661 12.79 -15.89 15.53
N ILE A 662 12.63 -14.96 16.49
CA ILE A 662 11.82 -15.19 17.69
C ILE A 662 10.34 -15.41 17.32
N ALA A 663 9.78 -14.64 16.38
CA ALA A 663 8.40 -14.80 15.93
C ALA A 663 8.17 -16.19 15.27
N VAL A 664 9.11 -16.63 14.44
CA VAL A 664 9.08 -17.97 13.82
C VAL A 664 9.17 -19.06 14.87
N TYR A 665 10.04 -18.91 15.87
CA TYR A 665 10.15 -19.86 16.98
C TYR A 665 8.83 -19.97 17.75
N ILE A 666 8.22 -18.85 18.13
CA ILE A 666 6.91 -18.82 18.82
C ILE A 666 5.82 -19.50 18.00
N CYS A 667 5.80 -19.30 16.68
CA CYS A 667 4.83 -19.97 15.82
C CYS A 667 5.07 -21.48 15.76
N SER A 668 6.33 -21.91 15.77
CA SER A 668 6.72 -23.32 15.67
C SER A 668 6.32 -24.10 16.92
N THR A 669 6.46 -23.51 18.12
CA THR A 669 6.05 -24.18 19.38
C THR A 669 4.56 -24.53 19.38
N ARG A 670 3.72 -23.63 18.86
CA ARG A 670 2.26 -23.87 18.75
C ARG A 670 1.88 -25.03 17.85
N TYR A 671 2.69 -25.33 16.85
CA TYR A 671 2.48 -26.48 15.97
C TYR A 671 2.95 -27.78 16.65
N VAL A 672 4.12 -27.74 17.28
CA VAL A 672 4.72 -28.89 17.98
C VAL A 672 3.87 -29.35 19.16
N GLU A 673 3.22 -28.42 19.86
CA GLU A 673 2.36 -28.70 21.03
C GLU A 673 0.91 -29.02 20.67
N PHE A 674 0.59 -29.21 19.38
CA PHE A 674 -0.75 -29.58 18.89
C PHE A 674 -1.88 -28.60 19.26
N TYR A 675 -1.57 -27.36 19.61
CA TYR A 675 -2.60 -26.35 19.91
C TYR A 675 -3.31 -25.82 18.66
N HIS A 676 -2.64 -25.85 17.51
CA HIS A 676 -3.12 -25.23 16.28
C HIS A 676 -2.72 -26.05 15.05
N PHE A 677 -3.60 -26.05 14.05
CA PHE A 677 -3.26 -26.52 12.71
C PHE A 677 -2.32 -25.53 12.01
N GLY A 678 -1.51 -26.02 11.06
CA GLY A 678 -0.60 -25.16 10.29
C GLY A 678 -1.31 -23.99 9.59
N PHE A 679 -2.53 -24.21 9.09
CA PHE A 679 -3.36 -23.15 8.49
C PHE A 679 -3.76 -22.04 9.48
N ASP A 680 -4.02 -22.40 10.74
CA ASP A 680 -4.41 -21.46 11.79
C ASP A 680 -3.23 -20.55 12.18
N ILE A 681 -2.01 -21.11 12.15
CA ILE A 681 -0.74 -20.41 12.38
C ILE A 681 -0.44 -19.47 11.21
N ILE A 682 -0.51 -19.94 9.96
CA ILE A 682 -0.24 -19.12 8.77
C ILE A 682 -1.20 -17.93 8.70
N SER A 683 -2.49 -18.17 8.97
CA SER A 683 -3.51 -17.13 8.96
C SER A 683 -3.30 -16.13 10.11
N GLY A 684 -2.93 -16.60 11.30
CA GLY A 684 -2.53 -15.75 12.43
C GLY A 684 -1.31 -14.87 12.08
N SER A 685 -0.24 -15.47 11.55
CA SER A 685 0.94 -14.75 11.09
C SER A 685 0.62 -13.70 10.03
N LEU A 686 -0.24 -14.01 9.06
CA LEU A 686 -0.66 -13.06 8.03
C LEU A 686 -1.38 -11.85 8.63
N ILE A 687 -2.30 -12.07 9.58
CA ILE A 687 -2.98 -10.99 10.30
C ILE A 687 -1.95 -10.09 10.97
N GLY A 688 -0.99 -10.67 11.72
CA GLY A 688 0.07 -9.92 12.40
C GLY A 688 0.99 -9.16 11.44
N ILE A 689 1.37 -9.76 10.30
CA ILE A 689 2.20 -9.13 9.28
C ILE A 689 1.49 -7.90 8.69
N VAL A 690 0.20 -8.05 8.35
CA VAL A 690 -0.60 -6.97 7.75
C VAL A 690 -0.80 -5.82 8.74
N THR A 691 -1.14 -6.11 10.00
CA THR A 691 -1.33 -5.06 11.02
C THR A 691 -0.01 -4.34 11.33
N ALA A 692 1.11 -5.07 11.43
CA ALA A 692 2.44 -4.48 11.61
C ALA A 692 2.83 -3.57 10.45
N TYR A 693 2.61 -4.00 9.21
CA TYR A 693 2.93 -3.21 8.03
C TYR A 693 2.08 -1.93 7.95
N ILE A 694 0.76 -2.04 8.14
CA ILE A 694 -0.15 -0.89 8.09
C ILE A 694 0.19 0.11 9.19
N SER A 695 0.38 -0.36 10.42
CA SER A 695 0.72 0.50 11.55
C SER A 695 2.06 1.20 11.35
N PHE A 696 3.08 0.47 10.87
CA PHE A 696 4.37 1.04 10.53
C PHE A 696 4.24 2.15 9.47
N ARG A 697 3.46 1.94 8.41
CA ARG A 697 3.25 2.95 7.36
C ARG A 697 2.45 4.16 7.84
N TRP A 698 1.61 3.98 8.86
CA TRP A 698 0.82 5.05 9.46
C TRP A 698 1.69 6.04 10.25
N TYR A 699 2.67 5.53 11.01
CA TYR A 699 3.53 6.34 11.89
C TYR A 699 4.91 6.69 11.27
N HIS A 700 5.39 5.87 10.32
CA HIS A 700 6.71 6.01 9.72
C HIS A 700 6.70 6.15 8.20
N LEU A 701 7.74 6.83 7.70
CA LEU A 701 8.03 6.94 6.28
C LEU A 701 8.40 5.55 5.69
N PRO A 702 8.12 5.31 4.39
CA PRO A 702 8.49 4.06 3.75
C PRO A 702 10.01 3.86 3.78
N LEU A 703 10.47 2.60 3.94
CA LEU A 703 11.89 2.26 4.00
C LEU A 703 12.72 2.73 2.79
N SER A 704 12.08 2.93 1.63
CA SER A 704 12.73 3.40 0.40
C SER A 704 12.97 4.92 0.34
N GLN A 705 12.18 5.72 1.08
CA GLN A 705 12.24 7.19 1.06
C GLN A 705 12.63 7.78 2.42
N GLY A 706 12.40 7.03 3.50
CA GLY A 706 12.61 7.47 4.86
C GLY A 706 14.08 7.51 5.22
N ARG A 707 14.60 8.69 5.53
CA ARG A 707 15.94 8.87 6.15
C ARG A 707 16.03 8.33 7.60
N GLY A 708 15.10 7.46 8.00
CA GLY A 708 14.92 6.90 9.35
C GLY A 708 13.99 7.69 10.28
N TRP A 709 13.16 8.59 9.74
CA TRP A 709 12.29 9.48 10.53
C TRP A 709 10.82 9.02 10.52
N ALA A 710 10.11 9.33 11.61
CA ALA A 710 8.65 9.27 11.67
C ALA A 710 8.02 10.41 10.86
N TRP A 711 6.70 10.33 10.63
CA TRP A 711 5.97 11.46 10.05
C TRP A 711 6.07 12.69 10.95
N GLY A 712 6.07 13.88 10.33
CA GLY A 712 6.03 15.14 11.06
C GLY A 712 4.69 15.31 11.80
N PRO A 713 4.65 16.16 12.83
CA PRO A 713 3.45 16.44 13.61
C PRO A 713 2.35 17.10 12.75
N ARG A 714 1.09 16.76 13.07
CA ARG A 714 -0.11 17.39 12.49
C ARG A 714 -0.11 18.91 12.72
N SER A 715 -0.65 19.65 11.76
CA SER A 715 -0.86 21.10 11.89
C SER A 715 -2.17 21.43 12.62
N ARG A 716 -2.22 22.56 13.35
CA ARG A 716 -3.40 23.03 14.10
C ARG A 716 -4.69 23.07 13.27
N ASN A 717 -4.58 23.49 12.00
CA ASN A 717 -5.72 23.66 11.10
C ASN A 717 -6.20 22.32 10.49
N ARG A 718 -5.43 21.23 10.64
CA ARG A 718 -5.69 19.91 10.05
C ARG A 718 -5.58 18.78 11.09
N ALA A 719 -6.12 19.01 12.28
CA ALA A 719 -5.99 18.10 13.42
C ALA A 719 -7.00 16.92 13.40
N PHE A 720 -8.20 17.08 12.80
CA PHE A 720 -9.27 16.07 12.87
C PHE A 720 -9.83 15.59 11.52
N ILE A 721 -10.05 16.50 10.55
CA ILE A 721 -10.73 16.16 9.29
C ILE A 721 -10.04 16.89 8.12
N VAL A 722 -9.73 16.13 7.06
CA VAL A 722 -9.11 16.45 5.76
C VAL A 722 -7.56 16.42 5.66
N GLY A 723 -7.09 15.48 4.85
CA GLY A 723 -5.74 15.38 4.28
C GLY A 723 -5.76 14.97 2.80
N VAL A 724 -6.69 15.51 2.01
CA VAL A 724 -6.64 15.38 0.54
C VAL A 724 -6.09 16.67 -0.05
N GLY A 725 -4.80 16.65 -0.42
CA GLY A 725 -4.21 17.63 -1.34
C GLY A 725 -3.63 18.93 -0.77
N THR A 726 -3.20 18.99 0.50
CA THR A 726 -2.48 20.17 1.02
C THR A 726 -1.23 19.78 1.83
N ASP A 727 -0.23 20.67 1.81
CA ASP A 727 1.18 20.44 2.20
C ASP A 727 1.42 20.38 3.72
N GLY A 728 2.51 19.76 4.19
CA GLY A 728 2.72 19.44 5.61
C GLY A 728 2.99 20.65 6.53
N TRP A 729 3.17 20.41 7.83
CA TRP A 729 3.53 21.46 8.81
C TRP A 729 4.84 22.19 8.45
N ILE A 730 5.74 21.53 7.73
CA ILE A 730 7.04 22.07 7.29
C ILE A 730 6.86 23.13 6.19
N ASP A 731 5.85 22.99 5.33
CA ASP A 731 5.64 23.92 4.22
C ASP A 731 5.03 25.26 4.68
N GLY A 732 4.31 25.27 5.81
CA GLY A 732 3.81 26.50 6.45
C GLY A 732 4.88 27.35 7.15
N LEU A 733 6.10 26.83 7.34
CA LEU A 733 7.24 27.63 7.80
C LEU A 733 7.89 28.42 6.66
N ASN A 734 7.83 27.90 5.43
CA ASN A 734 8.38 28.57 4.25
C ASN A 734 7.46 29.66 3.70
N SER A 735 6.15 29.61 3.99
CA SER A 735 5.19 30.62 3.52
C SER A 735 5.10 31.88 4.39
N GLY A 736 5.85 32.00 5.49
CA GLY A 736 5.83 33.21 6.34
C GLY A 736 4.50 33.48 7.08
N GLU A 737 3.47 32.68 6.85
CA GLU A 737 2.12 32.88 7.41
C GLU A 737 1.97 32.41 8.87
N ALA A 738 2.98 31.73 9.43
CA ALA A 738 2.88 31.15 10.77
C ALA A 738 2.90 32.18 11.93
N TRP A 739 3.11 33.47 11.67
CA TRP A 739 3.23 34.50 12.72
C TRP A 739 2.44 35.80 12.52
N THR A 740 1.60 35.93 11.47
CA THR A 740 0.94 37.22 11.17
C THR A 740 -0.58 37.25 11.17
N ASP A 741 -1.28 36.16 11.54
CA ASP A 741 -2.74 36.24 11.64
C ASP A 741 -3.26 36.03 13.07
N GLY A 742 -3.03 37.07 13.86
CA GLY A 742 -3.51 37.21 15.23
C GLY A 742 -3.98 38.63 15.48
N ARG A 743 -4.74 39.24 14.55
CA ARG A 743 -5.57 40.46 14.76
C ARG A 743 -6.24 40.94 13.45
N ARG A 744 -6.99 40.10 12.73
CA ARG A 744 -7.89 40.58 11.66
C ARG A 744 -8.96 39.53 11.31
N GLY A 745 -9.79 39.19 12.29
CA GLY A 745 -10.88 38.22 12.07
C GLY A 745 -12.10 38.44 12.96
N ALA A 746 -12.30 39.67 13.45
CA ALA A 746 -13.44 40.01 14.31
C ALA A 746 -13.69 41.53 14.35
N ARG A 747 -13.92 42.16 13.19
CA ARG A 747 -14.57 43.49 13.10
C ARG A 747 -14.82 43.86 11.63
N GLU A 748 -15.84 43.26 11.03
CA GLU A 748 -16.50 43.83 9.83
C GLU A 748 -17.84 43.13 9.59
N ASP A 749 -18.65 43.05 10.66
CA ASP A 749 -20.09 42.77 10.58
C ASP A 749 -20.81 43.83 11.42
N ALA A 750 -20.87 45.06 10.90
CA ALA A 750 -21.87 46.07 11.23
C ALA A 750 -21.53 47.39 10.52
N TRP A 751 -22.57 47.98 9.89
CA TRP A 751 -22.64 49.35 9.37
C TRP A 751 -21.90 49.67 8.06
N ASN A 752 -22.65 49.72 6.95
CA ASN A 752 -23.18 51.01 6.49
C ASN A 752 -24.25 50.86 5.40
N THR A 753 -25.50 51.08 5.82
CA THR A 753 -26.55 51.66 4.99
C THR A 753 -26.17 53.11 4.68
N ASN A 754 -25.93 53.44 3.41
CA ASN A 754 -26.16 54.79 2.92
C ASN A 754 -26.60 54.75 1.45
N ARG A 755 -27.93 54.67 1.28
CA ARG A 755 -28.64 55.19 0.13
C ARG A 755 -28.69 56.71 0.27
N ASN A 756 -28.13 57.43 -0.68
CA ASN A 756 -28.75 58.60 -1.30
C ASN A 756 -27.84 59.20 -2.38
N GLY A 757 -28.43 59.53 -3.53
CA GLY A 757 -27.96 60.63 -4.37
C GLY A 757 -27.65 60.32 -5.83
N ASN A 758 -28.72 60.37 -6.66
CA ASN A 758 -28.77 60.92 -8.01
C ASN A 758 -27.92 60.36 -9.17
N GLY A 759 -28.62 60.05 -10.28
CA GLY A 759 -28.23 60.59 -11.59
C GLY A 759 -28.25 59.63 -12.78
N ASN A 760 -29.39 59.62 -13.49
CA ASN A 760 -29.53 59.48 -14.95
C ASN A 760 -29.10 58.21 -15.70
N ALA A 761 -30.14 57.51 -16.19
CA ALA A 761 -30.38 57.15 -17.60
C ALA A 761 -29.19 57.14 -18.58
N ASN A 762 -28.90 55.98 -19.18
CA ASN A 762 -29.28 55.76 -20.59
C ASN A 762 -29.01 54.33 -21.08
N VAL A 763 -29.91 53.94 -21.98
CA VAL A 763 -29.95 52.78 -22.86
C VAL A 763 -28.80 52.80 -23.86
N ARG A 764 -28.17 51.64 -24.16
CA ARG A 764 -27.83 51.25 -25.55
C ARG A 764 -27.51 49.75 -25.68
N MET A 765 -28.27 49.09 -26.57
CA MET A 765 -27.96 47.81 -27.22
C MET A 765 -26.97 48.01 -28.38
N GLU A 766 -26.57 46.88 -28.99
CA GLU A 766 -25.74 46.66 -30.20
C GLU A 766 -24.24 46.47 -29.87
N GLY A 767 -23.56 45.35 -30.16
CA GLY A 767 -23.85 44.22 -31.04
C GLY A 767 -22.81 44.16 -32.16
N VAL A 768 -21.78 43.32 -32.01
CA VAL A 768 -21.08 42.49 -33.04
C VAL A 768 -20.39 41.33 -32.30
#